data_AF-A4PHM5-F1
#
_entry.id   AF-A4PHM5-F1
#
_cell.length_a   1.000
_cell.length_b   1.000
_cell.length_c   1.000
_cell.angle_alpha   90.00
_cell.angle_beta   90.00
_cell.angle_gamma   90.00
#
_symmetry.space_group_name_H-M   'P 1'
#
loop_
_entity.id
_entity.type
_entity.pdbx_description
1 polymer ?
#
loop_
_entity_poly.entity_id
_entity_poly.type
_entity_poly.pdbx_seq_one_letter_code
_entity_poly.pdbx_strand_id
1 'polypeptide(L)'
;MPPERWRTEEFYDPDPAAEGRSVSRWGAYVADADRFDADFFRMTPREAELTDPQARLFLQEAWRALEHAGRDARSLAGTRCGVYAGVMLNDYQDLVERESPYKRLPQVMQGNSNSILAARIAYHLDLKGPAVTVDTACSSSLTALHLACQSLWLGETDLTVVGGVTLYLTELPHVFMSAAGMLSPNGRCRPFDAAADGIVPGEGCAVVVLKPLSKALADGDPVHAVIRASGLNQDGRTNGITAPSARSQTALVRDTLQRFAVDPAGIDYVECHGTGTPLGDPIEVTALNEAFAGAGLAPASVPIGSVKGNIGHTSAAAGLAGLLKAAGVVRTGLVPPSLHYARANPQIPFDQGPFTVAGERRELGRPDGGRPRRATVSSFGFSGTNAYVVVEQAPEQAARPAGDDGAPPVLVPLSGRRADAPAAHAADLARWLRGPGSDASPADVAHTLAVARTHHTYRFALLVSGRDELLESLDLLAAGSADPRRTDTAPDAAAPDAAVRRAQAALLARLVERAGENPGPVELAALAKLYTQGHTVDWAAVSPPARHRRLSLPAYPFAPHRHYVERPAPVTPPTPAATSALAEASHGTPAEPAGARTPQEALADVPLTEPVLHRQEWIPAPLPAAAPAPTAPVLVHDPAGDLAAALAATGLDVHRLGGDRTAAEALRATGAQVVTVVLRLTPPADGAPATAVDLAAFEAARAALAVLRTQQLTLLAVTADPPEPTRPERSSRPSVRRTPGSPAARC
;
A
#
# COMPACT_ATOMS: atom_id res chain seq x y z
N MET A 1 -27.07 2.57 -12.51
CA MET A 1 -25.73 3.09 -12.88
C MET A 1 -25.84 4.55 -13.25
N PRO A 2 -24.82 5.37 -12.97
CA PRO A 2 -24.75 6.74 -13.49
C PRO A 2 -24.59 6.74 -15.03
N PRO A 3 -25.37 7.52 -15.79
CA PRO A 3 -25.35 7.50 -17.26
C PRO A 3 -24.01 7.96 -17.86
N GLU A 4 -23.22 8.73 -17.10
CA GLU A 4 -21.86 9.13 -17.46
C GLU A 4 -20.88 7.94 -17.51
N ARG A 5 -21.18 6.82 -16.85
CA ARG A 5 -20.34 5.61 -16.89
C ARG A 5 -20.62 4.79 -18.14
N TRP A 6 -21.86 4.39 -18.38
CA TRP A 6 -22.35 3.78 -19.63
C TRP A 6 -23.87 3.74 -19.61
N ARG A 7 -24.48 3.49 -20.77
CA ARG A 7 -25.94 3.35 -20.90
C ARG A 7 -26.37 1.98 -20.44
N THR A 8 -27.20 1.93 -19.41
CA THR A 8 -27.62 0.66 -18.80
C THR A 8 -28.49 -0.15 -19.75
N GLU A 9 -29.31 0.52 -20.55
CA GLU A 9 -30.29 -0.07 -21.48
C GLU A 9 -29.62 -0.89 -22.59
N GLU A 10 -28.37 -0.56 -22.94
CA GLU A 10 -27.62 -1.25 -23.98
C GLU A 10 -27.05 -2.60 -23.49
N PHE A 11 -26.87 -2.77 -22.17
CA PHE A 11 -26.16 -3.91 -21.59
C PHE A 11 -26.93 -4.66 -20.51
N TYR A 12 -28.08 -4.17 -20.05
CA TYR A 12 -28.94 -4.88 -19.12
C TYR A 12 -29.86 -5.86 -19.84
N ASP A 13 -29.96 -7.07 -19.32
CA ASP A 13 -30.99 -8.04 -19.69
C ASP A 13 -31.33 -8.90 -18.46
N PRO A 14 -32.60 -9.02 -18.04
CA PRO A 14 -32.97 -9.87 -16.91
C PRO A 14 -32.76 -11.37 -17.18
N ASP A 15 -32.62 -11.81 -18.43
CA ASP A 15 -32.32 -13.20 -18.78
C ASP A 15 -30.82 -13.50 -18.58
N PRO A 16 -30.45 -14.40 -17.64
CA PRO A 16 -29.05 -14.79 -17.43
C PRO A 16 -28.40 -15.47 -18.64
N ALA A 17 -29.19 -15.97 -19.59
CA ALA A 17 -28.69 -16.59 -20.81
C ALA A 17 -28.35 -15.58 -21.93
N ALA A 18 -28.73 -14.31 -21.78
CA ALA A 18 -28.46 -13.28 -22.79
C ALA A 18 -26.96 -12.98 -22.89
N GLU A 19 -26.36 -13.35 -24.03
CA GLU A 19 -24.93 -13.20 -24.28
C GLU A 19 -24.52 -11.71 -24.34
N GLY A 20 -23.39 -11.38 -23.69
CA GLY A 20 -22.87 -10.00 -23.67
C GLY A 20 -23.69 -9.02 -22.83
N ARG A 21 -24.66 -9.50 -22.03
CA ARG A 21 -25.51 -8.70 -21.16
C ARG A 21 -25.24 -8.97 -19.68
N SER A 22 -25.72 -8.06 -18.84
CA SER A 22 -25.67 -8.13 -17.38
C SER A 22 -27.08 -8.26 -16.81
N VAL A 23 -27.28 -9.23 -15.91
CA VAL A 23 -28.51 -9.40 -15.12
C VAL A 23 -28.71 -8.33 -14.05
N SER A 24 -27.70 -7.49 -13.83
CA SER A 24 -27.72 -6.43 -12.83
C SER A 24 -27.42 -5.07 -13.45
N ARG A 25 -28.15 -4.06 -12.97
CA ARG A 25 -28.03 -2.64 -13.33
C ARG A 25 -27.62 -1.74 -12.16
N TRP A 26 -27.18 -2.39 -11.08
CA TRP A 26 -26.91 -1.78 -9.78
C TRP A 26 -25.43 -1.81 -9.47
N GLY A 27 -24.95 -0.75 -8.83
CA GLY A 27 -23.58 -0.63 -8.35
C GLY A 27 -23.48 0.54 -7.37
N ALA A 28 -22.45 0.53 -6.53
CA ALA A 28 -22.10 1.66 -5.68
C ALA A 28 -20.90 2.40 -6.30
N TYR A 29 -21.05 3.69 -6.60
CA TYR A 29 -20.06 4.45 -7.36
C TYR A 29 -19.45 5.57 -6.52
N VAL A 30 -18.15 5.75 -6.70
CA VAL A 30 -17.45 6.93 -6.21
C VAL A 30 -17.88 8.12 -7.08
N ALA A 31 -18.22 9.23 -6.41
CA ALA A 31 -18.46 10.50 -7.07
C ALA A 31 -17.14 11.05 -7.64
N ASP A 32 -17.23 11.85 -8.70
CA ASP A 32 -16.08 12.63 -9.19
C ASP A 32 -14.86 11.80 -9.58
N ALA A 33 -15.05 10.55 -10.04
CA ALA A 33 -13.95 9.68 -10.50
C ALA A 33 -13.16 10.28 -11.68
N ASP A 34 -13.72 11.24 -12.39
CA ASP A 34 -13.05 11.99 -13.46
C ASP A 34 -12.26 13.21 -12.94
N ARG A 35 -12.27 13.50 -11.63
CA ARG A 35 -11.64 14.70 -11.05
C ARG A 35 -10.26 14.42 -10.48
N PHE A 36 -9.31 15.29 -10.79
CA PHE A 36 -7.92 15.15 -10.34
C PHE A 36 -7.16 16.49 -10.40
N ASP A 37 -6.20 16.69 -9.49
CA ASP A 37 -5.35 17.88 -9.43
C ASP A 37 -3.99 17.61 -10.10
N ALA A 38 -3.98 17.63 -11.44
CA ALA A 38 -2.81 17.28 -12.23
C ALA A 38 -1.58 18.17 -11.93
N ASP A 39 -1.80 19.48 -11.76
CA ASP A 39 -0.73 20.44 -11.47
C ASP A 39 -0.09 20.18 -10.10
N PHE A 40 -0.88 19.78 -9.10
CA PHE A 40 -0.33 19.37 -7.81
C PHE A 40 0.66 18.21 -7.96
N PHE A 41 0.30 17.21 -8.75
CA PHE A 41 1.11 16.02 -8.98
C PHE A 41 2.15 16.15 -10.11
N ARG A 42 2.28 17.36 -10.69
CA ARG A 42 3.20 17.67 -11.80
C ARG A 42 2.95 16.81 -13.05
N MET A 43 1.68 16.54 -13.32
CA MET A 43 1.23 15.84 -14.53
C MET A 43 0.66 16.86 -15.50
N THR A 44 0.97 16.70 -16.79
CA THR A 44 0.32 17.52 -17.81
C THR A 44 -1.17 17.16 -17.93
N PRO A 45 -2.06 18.07 -18.37
CA PRO A 45 -3.48 17.75 -18.55
C PRO A 45 -3.71 16.54 -19.47
N ARG A 46 -2.89 16.38 -20.51
CA ARG A 46 -2.91 15.24 -21.44
C ARG A 46 -2.52 13.93 -20.76
N GLU A 47 -1.47 13.95 -19.95
CA GLU A 47 -1.05 12.77 -19.19
C GLU A 47 -2.14 12.35 -18.19
N ALA A 48 -2.73 13.32 -17.47
CA ALA A 48 -3.80 13.04 -16.51
C ALA A 48 -5.06 12.48 -17.19
N GLU A 49 -5.43 12.98 -18.38
CA GLU A 49 -6.55 12.43 -19.18
C GLU A 49 -6.34 10.96 -19.55
N LEU A 50 -5.11 10.58 -19.92
CA LEU A 50 -4.76 9.22 -20.34
C LEU A 50 -4.41 8.28 -19.18
N THR A 51 -4.35 8.80 -17.95
CA THR A 51 -4.07 8.01 -16.74
C THR A 51 -5.35 7.43 -16.17
N ASP A 52 -5.31 6.15 -15.81
CA ASP A 52 -6.42 5.45 -15.15
C ASP A 52 -6.91 6.27 -13.94
N PRO A 53 -8.21 6.63 -13.87
CA PRO A 53 -8.85 7.18 -12.68
C PRO A 53 -8.46 6.51 -11.36
N GLN A 54 -8.24 5.19 -11.35
CA GLN A 54 -7.79 4.45 -10.17
C GLN A 54 -6.43 4.95 -9.69
N ALA A 55 -5.47 5.14 -10.60
CA ALA A 55 -4.14 5.64 -10.25
C ALA A 55 -4.18 7.09 -9.76
N ARG A 56 -5.05 7.91 -10.34
CA ARG A 56 -5.26 9.32 -9.94
C ARG A 56 -5.84 9.43 -8.55
N LEU A 57 -6.92 8.68 -8.28
CA LEU A 57 -7.57 8.63 -6.98
C LEU A 57 -6.62 8.08 -5.91
N PHE A 58 -5.91 6.99 -6.22
CA PHE A 58 -4.95 6.38 -5.30
C PHE A 58 -3.81 7.34 -4.92
N LEU A 59 -3.32 8.13 -5.87
CA LEU A 59 -2.27 9.12 -5.63
C LEU A 59 -2.76 10.26 -4.70
N GLN A 60 -4.00 10.74 -4.89
CA GLN A 60 -4.61 11.71 -3.98
C GLN A 60 -4.83 11.13 -2.59
N GLU A 61 -5.39 9.93 -2.49
CA GLU A 61 -5.66 9.29 -1.20
C GLU A 61 -4.38 8.90 -0.45
N ALA A 62 -3.30 8.56 -1.15
CA ALA A 62 -1.99 8.35 -0.54
C ALA A 62 -1.44 9.63 0.10
N TRP A 63 -1.57 10.78 -0.57
CA TRP A 63 -1.23 12.07 0.02
C TRP A 63 -2.10 12.38 1.24
N ARG A 64 -3.42 12.21 1.12
CA ARG A 64 -4.36 12.44 2.23
C ARG A 64 -4.05 11.55 3.43
N ALA A 65 -3.72 10.29 3.22
CA ALA A 65 -3.39 9.35 4.28
C ALA A 65 -2.12 9.75 5.04
N LEU A 66 -1.10 10.26 4.35
CA LEU A 66 0.13 10.78 4.98
C LEU A 66 -0.16 12.02 5.83
N GLU A 67 -0.93 12.98 5.31
CA GLU A 67 -1.35 14.14 6.09
C GLU A 67 -2.25 13.76 7.27
N HIS A 68 -3.14 12.77 7.10
CA HIS A 68 -3.99 12.24 8.16
C HIS A 68 -3.19 11.52 9.26
N ALA A 69 -2.09 10.87 8.89
CA ALA A 69 -1.13 10.27 9.81
C ALA A 69 -0.27 11.32 10.55
N GLY A 70 -0.50 12.62 10.30
CA GLY A 70 0.28 13.69 10.91
C GLY A 70 1.73 13.68 10.42
N ARG A 71 1.94 13.43 9.12
CA ARG A 71 3.26 13.49 8.47
C ARG A 71 3.24 14.45 7.30
N ASP A 72 4.27 15.30 7.21
CA ASP A 72 4.56 16.01 5.98
C ASP A 72 5.02 14.99 4.92
N ALA A 73 4.23 14.82 3.85
CA ALA A 73 4.52 13.85 2.80
C ALA A 73 5.90 14.08 2.16
N ARG A 74 6.36 15.33 2.06
CA ARG A 74 7.68 15.66 1.48
C ARG A 74 8.85 15.35 2.40
N SER A 75 8.62 15.27 3.71
CA SER A 75 9.65 14.87 4.68
C SER A 75 10.10 13.41 4.52
N LEU A 76 9.36 12.61 3.76
CA LEU A 76 9.66 11.20 3.50
C LEU A 76 10.61 10.98 2.31
N ALA A 77 11.00 12.03 1.60
CA ALA A 77 11.95 11.92 0.49
C ALA A 77 13.27 11.25 0.94
N GLY A 78 13.74 10.29 0.14
CA GLY A 78 14.94 9.51 0.45
C GLY A 78 14.77 8.41 1.51
N THR A 79 13.62 8.34 2.19
CA THR A 79 13.39 7.34 3.25
C THR A 79 13.00 5.97 2.69
N ARG A 80 13.16 4.92 3.51
CA ARG A 80 12.69 3.54 3.22
C ARG A 80 11.19 3.40 3.45
N CYS A 81 10.40 4.33 2.91
CA CYS A 81 8.96 4.25 2.92
C CYS A 81 8.49 3.34 1.78
N GLY A 82 7.78 2.24 2.10
CA GLY A 82 7.20 1.35 1.09
C GLY A 82 5.81 1.79 0.62
N VAL A 83 5.40 1.34 -0.57
CA VAL A 83 4.08 1.52 -1.16
C VAL A 83 3.54 0.16 -1.59
N TYR A 84 2.39 -0.24 -1.05
CA TYR A 84 1.75 -1.53 -1.35
C TYR A 84 0.30 -1.29 -1.78
N ALA A 85 -0.02 -1.55 -3.04
CA ALA A 85 -1.32 -1.23 -3.62
C ALA A 85 -2.05 -2.50 -4.09
N GLY A 86 -3.19 -2.78 -3.48
CA GLY A 86 -4.15 -3.78 -3.97
C GLY A 86 -4.94 -3.21 -5.14
N VAL A 87 -4.75 -3.76 -6.33
CA VAL A 87 -5.42 -3.30 -7.55
C VAL A 87 -5.83 -4.52 -8.35
N MET A 88 -7.03 -4.47 -8.92
CA MET A 88 -7.47 -5.43 -9.90
C MET A 88 -8.26 -4.71 -10.97
N LEU A 89 -8.29 -5.27 -12.18
CA LEU A 89 -8.97 -4.69 -13.34
C LEU A 89 -8.36 -3.33 -13.76
N ASN A 90 -8.31 -3.11 -15.06
CA ASN A 90 -7.90 -1.85 -15.66
C ASN A 90 -8.70 -1.69 -16.96
N ASP A 91 -9.97 -1.34 -16.81
CA ASP A 91 -10.89 -1.18 -17.91
C ASP A 91 -10.87 0.24 -18.51
N TYR A 92 -10.14 1.18 -17.89
CA TYR A 92 -9.87 2.48 -18.51
C TYR A 92 -9.03 2.36 -19.77
N GLN A 93 -8.09 1.41 -19.81
CA GLN A 93 -7.28 1.18 -21.01
C GLN A 93 -8.15 0.81 -22.22
N ASP A 94 -9.16 -0.04 -22.04
CA ASP A 94 -10.13 -0.38 -23.09
C ASP A 94 -10.89 0.87 -23.57
N LEU A 95 -11.34 1.72 -22.63
CA LEU A 95 -11.99 2.98 -22.97
C LEU A 95 -11.07 3.93 -23.76
N VAL A 96 -9.80 4.05 -23.37
CA VAL A 96 -8.79 4.84 -24.10
C VAL A 96 -8.58 4.28 -25.51
N GLU A 97 -8.46 2.96 -25.65
CA GLU A 97 -8.25 2.29 -26.94
C GLU A 97 -9.43 2.45 -27.91
N ARG A 98 -10.65 2.43 -27.39
CA ARG A 98 -11.89 2.66 -28.15
C ARG A 98 -12.01 4.12 -28.57
N GLU A 99 -11.96 5.04 -27.62
CA GLU A 99 -12.50 6.40 -27.79
C GLU A 99 -11.42 7.49 -27.93
N SER A 100 -10.21 7.31 -27.39
CA SER A 100 -9.22 8.38 -27.38
C SER A 100 -8.51 8.54 -28.73
N PRO A 101 -8.44 9.76 -29.30
CA PRO A 101 -7.60 10.02 -30.47
C PRO A 101 -6.10 9.95 -30.13
N TYR A 102 -5.73 9.91 -28.85
CA TYR A 102 -4.35 9.87 -28.36
C TYR A 102 -3.89 8.48 -27.90
N LYS A 103 -4.65 7.43 -28.23
CA LYS A 103 -4.43 6.04 -27.80
C LYS A 103 -3.07 5.40 -28.14
N ARG A 104 -2.25 6.07 -28.95
CA ARG A 104 -0.90 5.62 -29.34
C ARG A 104 0.23 6.40 -28.67
N LEU A 105 -0.10 7.33 -27.78
CA LEU A 105 0.90 8.04 -26.99
C LEU A 105 1.49 7.13 -25.90
N PRO A 106 2.78 7.25 -25.56
CA PRO A 106 3.42 6.43 -24.53
C PRO A 106 2.79 6.62 -23.13
N GLN A 107 2.15 7.77 -22.90
CA GLN A 107 1.40 8.07 -21.68
C GLN A 107 0.25 7.08 -21.44
N VAL A 108 -0.29 6.42 -22.47
CA VAL A 108 -1.31 5.38 -22.30
C VAL A 108 -0.72 4.17 -21.56
N MET A 109 0.44 3.68 -22.03
CA MET A 109 1.14 2.59 -21.35
C MET A 109 1.52 2.97 -19.91
N GLN A 110 1.98 4.20 -19.70
CA GLN A 110 2.41 4.68 -18.38
C GLN A 110 1.24 4.93 -17.43
N GLY A 111 0.13 5.45 -17.95
CA GLY A 111 -1.04 5.85 -17.18
C GLY A 111 -1.93 4.68 -16.77
N ASN A 112 -1.81 3.54 -17.46
CA ASN A 112 -2.66 2.36 -17.26
C ASN A 112 -1.87 1.12 -16.79
N SER A 113 -0.58 1.24 -16.49
CA SER A 113 0.18 0.13 -15.89
C SER A 113 -0.07 0.06 -14.39
N ASN A 114 -0.54 -1.09 -13.89
CA ASN A 114 -0.68 -1.33 -12.45
C ASN A 114 0.66 -1.11 -11.72
N SER A 115 1.77 -1.62 -12.24
CA SER A 115 3.09 -1.38 -11.61
C SER A 115 3.43 0.11 -11.44
N ILE A 116 3.00 0.95 -12.39
CA ILE A 116 3.20 2.40 -12.32
C ILE A 116 2.25 3.05 -11.31
N LEU A 117 1.06 2.50 -11.06
CA LEU A 117 0.15 3.03 -10.04
C LEU A 117 0.83 3.12 -8.66
N ALA A 118 1.48 2.06 -8.19
CA ALA A 118 2.24 2.09 -6.95
C ALA A 118 3.53 2.93 -7.09
N ALA A 119 4.28 2.73 -8.18
CA ALA A 119 5.55 3.42 -8.39
C ALA A 119 5.39 4.95 -8.53
N ARG A 120 4.24 5.45 -8.97
CA ARG A 120 3.98 6.88 -9.15
C ARG A 120 3.92 7.63 -7.81
N ILE A 121 3.45 6.98 -6.74
CA ILE A 121 3.53 7.54 -5.38
C ILE A 121 4.99 7.62 -4.92
N ALA A 122 5.73 6.53 -5.08
CA ALA A 122 7.15 6.49 -4.73
C ALA A 122 7.95 7.53 -5.52
N TYR A 123 7.70 7.66 -6.82
CA TYR A 123 8.31 8.66 -7.69
C TYR A 123 7.95 10.10 -7.25
N HIS A 124 6.67 10.38 -6.98
CA HIS A 124 6.23 11.73 -6.63
C HIS A 124 6.81 12.21 -5.29
N LEU A 125 6.97 11.30 -4.33
CA LEU A 125 7.47 11.60 -2.98
C LEU A 125 8.96 11.28 -2.78
N ASP A 126 9.65 10.82 -3.82
CA ASP A 126 11.05 10.35 -3.79
C ASP A 126 11.33 9.25 -2.75
N LEU A 127 10.43 8.29 -2.62
CA LEU A 127 10.54 7.18 -1.65
C LEU A 127 11.50 6.10 -2.16
N LYS A 128 12.22 5.45 -1.24
CA LYS A 128 13.24 4.43 -1.55
C LYS A 128 12.87 3.02 -1.06
N GLY A 129 11.68 2.82 -0.49
CA GLY A 129 11.17 1.50 -0.14
C GLY A 129 10.55 0.76 -1.35
N PRO A 130 10.11 -0.50 -1.16
CA PRO A 130 9.41 -1.26 -2.20
C PRO A 130 8.14 -0.55 -2.68
N ALA A 131 7.88 -0.57 -3.98
CA ALA A 131 6.63 -0.08 -4.58
C ALA A 131 5.97 -1.22 -5.35
N VAL A 132 4.98 -1.86 -4.75
CA VAL A 132 4.43 -3.14 -5.22
C VAL A 132 2.93 -3.03 -5.45
N THR A 133 2.48 -3.54 -6.59
CA THR A 133 1.06 -3.83 -6.83
C THR A 133 0.75 -5.29 -6.61
N VAL A 134 -0.39 -5.55 -5.98
CA VAL A 134 -0.87 -6.88 -5.62
C VAL A 134 -2.24 -7.07 -6.26
N ASP A 135 -2.36 -8.12 -7.08
CA ASP A 135 -3.64 -8.60 -7.60
C ASP A 135 -3.86 -10.03 -7.11
N THR A 136 -4.66 -10.15 -6.06
CA THR A 136 -5.22 -11.42 -5.60
C THR A 136 -6.75 -11.34 -5.63
N ALA A 137 -7.29 -10.66 -6.65
CA ALA A 137 -8.71 -10.36 -6.77
C ALA A 137 -9.27 -9.64 -5.53
N CYS A 138 -10.37 -10.14 -4.95
CA CYS A 138 -11.07 -9.52 -3.84
C CYS A 138 -10.26 -9.43 -2.53
N SER A 139 -9.17 -10.20 -2.39
CA SER A 139 -8.28 -10.12 -1.22
C SER A 139 -7.12 -9.13 -1.39
N SER A 140 -6.97 -8.50 -2.56
CA SER A 140 -5.78 -7.72 -2.95
C SER A 140 -5.30 -6.71 -1.91
N SER A 141 -6.15 -5.83 -1.38
CA SER A 141 -5.72 -4.82 -0.42
C SER A 141 -5.31 -5.40 0.95
N LEU A 142 -5.89 -6.54 1.35
CA LEU A 142 -5.55 -7.19 2.63
C LEU A 142 -4.28 -8.04 2.48
N THR A 143 -4.06 -8.62 1.30
CA THR A 143 -2.77 -9.19 0.90
C THR A 143 -1.68 -8.13 0.88
N ALA A 144 -1.94 -6.96 0.29
CA ALA A 144 -1.01 -5.82 0.30
C ALA A 144 -0.67 -5.37 1.74
N LEU A 145 -1.67 -5.34 2.64
CA LEU A 145 -1.46 -5.08 4.07
C LEU A 145 -0.54 -6.12 4.71
N HIS A 146 -0.76 -7.42 4.45
CA HIS A 146 0.09 -8.47 5.00
C HIS A 146 1.55 -8.33 4.54
N LEU A 147 1.79 -8.09 3.25
CA LEU A 147 3.14 -7.89 2.71
C LEU A 147 3.81 -6.65 3.32
N ALA A 148 3.06 -5.56 3.49
CA ALA A 148 3.56 -4.37 4.17
C ALA A 148 3.90 -4.62 5.64
N CYS A 149 3.11 -5.42 6.36
CA CYS A 149 3.44 -5.85 7.72
C CYS A 149 4.73 -6.67 7.76
N GLN A 150 4.91 -7.61 6.84
CA GLN A 150 6.15 -8.39 6.75
C GLN A 150 7.38 -7.50 6.50
N SER A 151 7.28 -6.57 5.55
CA SER A 151 8.32 -5.58 5.25
C SER A 151 8.71 -4.74 6.47
N LEU A 152 7.74 -4.35 7.30
CA LEU A 152 7.98 -3.65 8.57
C LEU A 152 8.63 -4.56 9.63
N TRP A 153 8.18 -5.82 9.76
CA TRP A 153 8.73 -6.78 10.71
C TRP A 153 10.17 -7.18 10.39
N LEU A 154 10.50 -7.30 9.10
CA LEU A 154 11.85 -7.61 8.61
C LEU A 154 12.77 -6.39 8.58
N GLY A 155 12.24 -5.18 8.77
CA GLY A 155 13.02 -3.93 8.75
C GLY A 155 13.46 -3.48 7.36
N GLU A 156 12.84 -4.01 6.30
CA GLU A 156 13.01 -3.55 4.91
C GLU A 156 12.47 -2.12 4.73
N THR A 157 11.41 -1.79 5.47
CA THR A 157 10.79 -0.47 5.50
C THR A 157 10.59 0.03 6.92
N ASP A 158 10.63 1.36 7.10
CA ASP A 158 10.36 2.00 8.40
C ASP A 158 8.92 2.54 8.54
N LEU A 159 8.27 2.76 7.40
CA LEU A 159 6.90 3.25 7.25
C LEU A 159 6.37 2.71 5.92
N THR A 160 5.07 2.42 5.83
CA THR A 160 4.47 1.97 4.57
C THR A 160 3.15 2.67 4.30
N VAL A 161 2.93 3.03 3.04
CA VAL A 161 1.64 3.43 2.49
C VAL A 161 1.01 2.18 1.90
N VAL A 162 -0.12 1.75 2.45
CA VAL A 162 -0.85 0.56 1.99
C VAL A 162 -2.22 0.98 1.54
N GLY A 163 -2.66 0.54 0.38
CA GLY A 163 -4.01 0.84 -0.02
C GLY A 163 -4.61 -0.17 -0.99
N GLY A 164 -5.86 0.06 -1.36
CA GLY A 164 -6.50 -0.63 -2.46
C GLY A 164 -7.52 0.24 -3.15
N VAL A 165 -7.67 0.03 -4.46
CA VAL A 165 -8.57 0.81 -5.30
C VAL A 165 -9.31 -0.10 -6.27
N THR A 166 -10.60 0.18 -6.49
CA THR A 166 -11.39 -0.38 -7.58
C THR A 166 -12.33 0.69 -8.10
N LEU A 167 -12.31 0.91 -9.41
CA LEU A 167 -13.33 1.65 -10.16
C LEU A 167 -13.85 0.77 -11.30
N TYR A 168 -15.12 0.95 -11.67
CA TYR A 168 -15.74 0.32 -12.83
C TYR A 168 -16.03 1.40 -13.86
N LEU A 169 -15.21 1.45 -14.92
CA LEU A 169 -15.20 2.55 -15.89
C LEU A 169 -15.87 2.16 -17.21
N THR A 170 -16.11 0.86 -17.41
CA THR A 170 -16.82 0.26 -18.54
C THR A 170 -17.87 -0.73 -18.06
N GLU A 171 -18.75 -1.13 -18.98
CA GLU A 171 -19.78 -2.14 -18.79
C GLU A 171 -19.21 -3.56 -18.60
N LEU A 172 -18.03 -3.85 -19.16
CA LEU A 172 -17.51 -5.20 -19.31
C LEU A 172 -17.36 -5.98 -18.00
N PRO A 173 -16.85 -5.39 -16.90
CA PRO A 173 -16.79 -6.08 -15.62
C PRO A 173 -18.16 -6.59 -15.15
N HIS A 174 -19.24 -5.84 -15.40
CA HIS A 174 -20.59 -6.26 -15.05
C HIS A 174 -21.05 -7.44 -15.92
N VAL A 175 -20.76 -7.39 -17.22
CA VAL A 175 -21.06 -8.48 -18.15
C VAL A 175 -20.33 -9.76 -17.74
N PHE A 176 -19.03 -9.70 -17.44
CA PHE A 176 -18.25 -10.88 -17.03
C PHE A 176 -18.71 -11.45 -15.69
N MET A 177 -18.97 -10.59 -14.68
CA MET A 177 -19.48 -11.04 -13.39
C MET A 177 -20.89 -11.64 -13.50
N SER A 178 -21.72 -11.10 -14.40
CA SER A 178 -23.05 -11.65 -14.69
C SER A 178 -22.94 -13.04 -15.33
N ALA A 179 -22.11 -13.19 -16.36
CA ALA A 179 -21.87 -14.47 -17.01
C ALA A 179 -21.27 -15.52 -16.05
N ALA A 180 -20.50 -15.08 -15.05
CA ALA A 180 -19.98 -15.92 -13.98
C ALA A 180 -21.00 -16.22 -12.86
N GLY A 181 -22.22 -15.69 -12.93
CA GLY A 181 -23.27 -15.90 -11.93
C GLY A 181 -23.00 -15.23 -10.58
N MET A 182 -22.15 -14.19 -10.55
CA MET A 182 -21.72 -13.54 -9.30
C MET A 182 -22.70 -12.45 -8.83
N LEU A 183 -23.41 -11.80 -9.75
CA LEU A 183 -24.17 -10.59 -9.45
C LEU A 183 -25.56 -10.87 -8.87
N SER A 184 -25.94 -10.10 -7.87
CA SER A 184 -27.32 -10.01 -7.38
C SER A 184 -28.19 -9.29 -8.42
N PRO A 185 -29.25 -9.94 -8.95
CA PRO A 185 -30.22 -9.28 -9.83
C PRO A 185 -31.01 -8.17 -9.10
N ASN A 186 -31.16 -8.31 -7.77
CA ASN A 186 -31.91 -7.42 -6.91
C ASN A 186 -31.11 -6.22 -6.39
N GLY A 187 -29.82 -6.14 -6.73
CA GLY A 187 -29.00 -4.96 -6.48
C GLY A 187 -28.65 -4.72 -5.01
N ARG A 188 -28.55 -5.78 -4.20
CA ARG A 188 -28.07 -5.68 -2.81
C ARG A 188 -27.16 -6.84 -2.44
N CYS A 189 -26.00 -6.54 -1.83
CA CYS A 189 -25.28 -7.55 -1.06
C CYS A 189 -26.05 -7.80 0.24
N ARG A 190 -26.46 -9.05 0.50
CA ARG A 190 -27.24 -9.41 1.70
C ARG A 190 -26.47 -10.39 2.58
N PRO A 191 -25.37 -9.95 3.21
CA PRO A 191 -24.53 -10.84 3.99
C PRO A 191 -25.37 -11.56 5.05
N PHE A 192 -25.28 -12.89 5.05
CA PHE A 192 -25.90 -13.83 5.98
C PHE A 192 -27.43 -13.96 5.92
N ASP A 193 -28.10 -13.23 5.04
CA ASP A 193 -29.55 -13.28 4.91
C ASP A 193 -30.02 -14.47 4.06
N ALA A 194 -31.20 -15.00 4.36
CA ALA A 194 -31.81 -16.09 3.61
C ALA A 194 -32.10 -15.75 2.14
N ALA A 195 -32.19 -14.46 1.79
CA ALA A 195 -32.38 -13.98 0.42
C ALA A 195 -31.06 -13.55 -0.25
N ALA A 196 -29.90 -13.90 0.30
CA ALA A 196 -28.59 -13.75 -0.33
C ALA A 196 -28.59 -14.36 -1.74
N ASP A 197 -28.31 -13.56 -2.76
CA ASP A 197 -28.42 -13.94 -4.17
C ASP A 197 -27.24 -13.44 -5.05
N GLY A 198 -26.17 -12.95 -4.42
CA GLY A 198 -24.97 -12.47 -5.12
C GLY A 198 -24.46 -11.12 -4.64
N ILE A 199 -23.47 -10.59 -5.35
CA ILE A 199 -22.82 -9.32 -5.02
C ILE A 199 -23.41 -8.16 -5.83
N VAL A 200 -23.23 -6.95 -5.31
CA VAL A 200 -23.36 -5.70 -6.05
C VAL A 200 -21.96 -5.13 -6.22
N PRO A 201 -21.50 -4.82 -7.45
CA PRO A 201 -20.20 -4.20 -7.64
C PRO A 201 -20.13 -2.83 -6.94
N GLY A 202 -19.09 -2.62 -6.16
CA GLY A 202 -18.82 -1.35 -5.49
C GLY A 202 -17.50 -0.74 -5.93
N GLU A 203 -17.43 0.57 -5.96
CA GLU A 203 -16.20 1.34 -6.15
C GLU A 203 -15.66 1.83 -4.81
N GLY A 204 -14.35 2.00 -4.72
CA GLY A 204 -13.73 2.58 -3.53
C GLY A 204 -12.22 2.67 -3.63
N CYS A 205 -11.66 3.59 -2.85
CA CYS A 205 -10.24 3.70 -2.60
C CYS A 205 -10.03 3.86 -1.09
N ALA A 206 -9.17 3.02 -0.51
CA ALA A 206 -8.81 3.10 0.90
C ALA A 206 -7.29 3.04 1.02
N VAL A 207 -6.71 3.95 1.80
CA VAL A 207 -5.27 4.01 2.06
C VAL A 207 -5.03 4.17 3.56
N VAL A 208 -4.09 3.41 4.09
CA VAL A 208 -3.61 3.46 5.48
C VAL A 208 -2.10 3.62 5.50
N VAL A 209 -1.59 4.27 6.53
CA VAL A 209 -0.15 4.37 6.80
C VAL A 209 0.19 3.46 7.97
N LEU A 210 1.15 2.55 7.78
CA LEU A 210 1.59 1.63 8.83
C LEU A 210 3.00 1.97 9.29
N LYS A 211 3.23 1.72 10.57
CA LYS A 211 4.51 1.91 11.24
C LYS A 211 4.60 0.96 12.45
N PRO A 212 5.79 0.47 12.83
CA PRO A 212 5.94 -0.30 14.06
C PRO A 212 5.45 0.51 15.25
N LEU A 213 4.59 -0.08 16.09
CA LEU A 213 3.92 0.62 17.19
C LEU A 213 4.90 1.34 18.12
N SER A 214 6.03 0.71 18.45
CA SER A 214 7.07 1.33 19.29
C SER A 214 7.62 2.63 18.69
N LYS A 215 7.88 2.66 17.38
CA LYS A 215 8.33 3.86 16.67
C LYS A 215 7.20 4.89 16.50
N ALA A 216 5.96 4.44 16.31
CA ALA A 216 4.81 5.34 16.25
C ALA A 216 4.61 6.10 17.57
N LEU A 217 4.70 5.38 18.70
CA LEU A 217 4.62 5.97 20.04
C LEU A 217 5.82 6.89 20.33
N ALA A 218 7.04 6.46 19.98
CA ALA A 218 8.25 7.27 20.18
C ALA A 218 8.19 8.60 19.42
N ASP A 219 7.67 8.59 18.20
CA ASP A 219 7.55 9.80 17.38
C ASP A 219 6.32 10.64 17.75
N GLY A 220 5.40 10.13 18.56
CA GLY A 220 4.14 10.80 18.89
C GLY A 220 3.12 10.81 17.74
N ASP A 221 3.11 9.77 16.92
CA ASP A 221 2.15 9.62 15.82
C ASP A 221 0.72 9.32 16.37
N PRO A 222 -0.35 9.84 15.73
CA PRO A 222 -1.72 9.42 16.04
C PRO A 222 -1.92 7.96 15.64
N VAL A 223 -2.23 7.09 16.62
CA VAL A 223 -2.47 5.65 16.38
C VAL A 223 -3.97 5.39 16.39
N HIS A 224 -4.52 4.96 15.25
CA HIS A 224 -5.95 4.63 15.16
C HIS A 224 -6.29 3.21 15.63
N ALA A 225 -5.42 2.26 15.33
CA ALA A 225 -5.54 0.86 15.71
C ALA A 225 -4.17 0.16 15.56
N VAL A 226 -4.05 -1.05 16.08
CA VAL A 226 -2.85 -1.89 15.98
C VAL A 226 -3.17 -3.14 15.17
N ILE A 227 -2.38 -3.42 14.12
CA ILE A 227 -2.41 -4.71 13.45
C ILE A 227 -1.63 -5.70 14.30
N ARG A 228 -2.32 -6.62 14.98
CA ARG A 228 -1.70 -7.60 15.91
C ARG A 228 -1.23 -8.85 15.21
N ALA A 229 -1.97 -9.27 14.19
CA ALA A 229 -1.67 -10.47 13.42
C ALA A 229 -2.17 -10.29 12.00
N SER A 230 -1.48 -10.91 11.05
CA SER A 230 -1.97 -11.06 9.68
C SER A 230 -1.45 -12.35 9.07
N GLY A 231 -2.23 -12.97 8.20
CA GLY A 231 -1.87 -14.21 7.52
C GLY A 231 -2.51 -14.32 6.16
N LEU A 232 -1.89 -15.15 5.31
CA LEU A 232 -2.37 -15.50 3.98
C LEU A 232 -2.32 -17.01 3.79
N ASN A 233 -3.24 -17.56 3.00
CA ASN A 233 -3.08 -18.88 2.42
C ASN A 233 -3.84 -19.00 1.08
N GLN A 234 -3.93 -20.23 0.57
CA GLN A 234 -4.58 -20.56 -0.69
C GLN A 234 -5.60 -21.69 -0.49
N ASP A 235 -6.71 -21.60 -1.21
CA ASP A 235 -7.76 -22.62 -1.20
C ASP A 235 -7.27 -23.95 -1.76
N GLY A 236 -6.34 -23.91 -2.71
CA GLY A 236 -5.86 -25.08 -3.43
C GLY A 236 -6.92 -25.63 -4.37
N ARG A 237 -7.07 -26.95 -4.45
CA ARG A 237 -8.06 -27.58 -5.34
C ARG A 237 -9.42 -27.71 -4.66
N THR A 238 -10.42 -27.04 -5.24
CA THR A 238 -11.84 -27.06 -4.82
C THR A 238 -12.73 -27.52 -5.98
N ASN A 239 -14.05 -27.40 -5.86
CA ASN A 239 -15.04 -27.84 -6.88
C ASN A 239 -15.11 -26.94 -8.13
N GLY A 240 -14.21 -25.97 -8.25
CA GLY A 240 -14.08 -25.04 -9.36
C GLY A 240 -13.08 -23.96 -8.98
N ILE A 241 -12.43 -23.32 -9.95
CA ILE A 241 -11.37 -22.33 -9.65
C ILE A 241 -11.84 -21.18 -8.74
N THR A 242 -13.14 -20.90 -8.74
CA THR A 242 -13.78 -19.84 -7.95
C THR A 242 -14.50 -20.32 -6.70
N ALA A 243 -14.53 -21.64 -6.43
CA ALA A 243 -15.23 -22.19 -5.28
C ALA A 243 -14.37 -22.05 -4.00
N PRO A 244 -14.89 -21.44 -2.92
CA PRO A 244 -14.12 -21.25 -1.69
C PRO A 244 -13.91 -22.55 -0.90
N SER A 245 -12.96 -22.57 0.02
CA SER A 245 -12.65 -23.73 0.88
C SER A 245 -12.78 -23.41 2.38
N ALA A 246 -13.82 -23.96 3.03
CA ALA A 246 -14.00 -23.86 4.48
C ALA A 246 -12.75 -24.35 5.23
N ARG A 247 -12.19 -25.50 4.81
CA ARG A 247 -10.98 -26.07 5.39
C ARG A 247 -9.78 -25.11 5.33
N SER A 248 -9.60 -24.44 4.20
CA SER A 248 -8.48 -23.51 4.02
C SER A 248 -8.70 -22.24 4.84
N GLN A 249 -9.92 -21.73 4.92
CA GLN A 249 -10.27 -20.60 5.78
C GLN A 249 -10.09 -20.95 7.28
N THR A 250 -10.53 -22.14 7.74
CA THR A 250 -10.29 -22.64 9.10
C THR A 250 -8.79 -22.69 9.41
N ALA A 251 -8.00 -23.25 8.49
CA ALA A 251 -6.56 -23.35 8.64
C ALA A 251 -5.88 -21.98 8.72
N LEU A 252 -6.31 -21.02 7.89
CA LEU A 252 -5.79 -19.65 7.92
C LEU A 252 -6.03 -18.98 9.27
N VAL A 253 -7.27 -19.04 9.76
CA VAL A 253 -7.65 -18.40 11.03
C VAL A 253 -6.86 -19.02 12.18
N ARG A 254 -6.81 -20.35 12.28
CA ARG A 254 -6.07 -21.04 13.34
C ARG A 254 -4.58 -20.75 13.29
N ASP A 255 -3.95 -20.88 12.12
CA ASP A 255 -2.51 -20.60 11.95
C ASP A 255 -2.18 -19.15 12.31
N THR A 256 -2.98 -18.19 11.86
CA THR A 256 -2.74 -16.76 12.17
C THR A 256 -2.89 -16.48 13.66
N LEU A 257 -3.94 -16.98 14.30
CA LEU A 257 -4.14 -16.77 15.74
C LEU A 257 -3.02 -17.46 16.56
N GLN A 258 -2.66 -18.69 16.20
CA GLN A 258 -1.60 -19.45 16.88
C GLN A 258 -0.22 -18.81 16.70
N ARG A 259 0.17 -18.45 15.47
CA ARG A 259 1.48 -17.89 15.13
C ARG A 259 1.76 -16.57 15.86
N PHE A 260 0.71 -15.78 16.09
CA PHE A 260 0.81 -14.49 16.76
C PHE A 260 0.34 -14.54 18.22
N ALA A 261 0.14 -15.73 18.78
CA ALA A 261 -0.30 -15.94 20.17
C ALA A 261 -1.54 -15.10 20.55
N VAL A 262 -2.51 -15.02 19.64
CA VAL A 262 -3.80 -14.36 19.87
C VAL A 262 -4.80 -15.40 20.33
N ASP A 263 -5.28 -15.26 21.57
CA ASP A 263 -6.36 -16.08 22.10
C ASP A 263 -7.69 -15.78 21.35
N PRO A 264 -8.33 -16.80 20.73
CA PRO A 264 -9.63 -16.63 20.08
C PRO A 264 -10.72 -16.12 21.04
N ALA A 265 -10.65 -16.44 22.34
CA ALA A 265 -11.59 -15.93 23.35
C ALA A 265 -11.49 -14.41 23.55
N GLY A 266 -10.38 -13.80 23.09
CA GLY A 266 -10.14 -12.37 23.12
C GLY A 266 -10.69 -11.58 21.94
N ILE A 267 -11.41 -12.20 20.99
CA ILE A 267 -11.99 -11.52 19.82
C ILE A 267 -13.40 -11.05 20.12
N ASP A 268 -13.67 -9.76 19.91
CA ASP A 268 -14.93 -9.09 20.26
C ASP A 268 -15.84 -8.82 19.05
N TYR A 269 -15.30 -8.85 17.84
CA TYR A 269 -16.03 -8.59 16.59
C TYR A 269 -15.36 -9.26 15.39
N VAL A 270 -16.15 -9.71 14.42
CA VAL A 270 -15.64 -10.22 13.13
C VAL A 270 -16.23 -9.41 11.97
N GLU A 271 -15.37 -8.76 11.21
CA GLU A 271 -15.68 -8.22 9.89
C GLU A 271 -15.39 -9.32 8.86
N CYS A 272 -16.45 -9.99 8.43
CA CYS A 272 -16.37 -11.08 7.48
C CYS A 272 -16.09 -10.57 6.06
N HIS A 273 -15.65 -11.47 5.18
CA HIS A 273 -15.71 -11.25 3.75
C HIS A 273 -17.18 -11.09 3.31
N GLY A 274 -18.09 -11.94 3.76
CA GLY A 274 -19.55 -11.76 3.76
C GLY A 274 -20.08 -11.09 2.49
N THR A 275 -20.04 -11.81 1.37
CA THR A 275 -20.45 -11.29 0.06
C THR A 275 -21.96 -11.31 -0.15
N GLY A 276 -22.72 -12.02 0.69
CA GLY A 276 -24.15 -12.21 0.45
C GLY A 276 -24.39 -13.22 -0.66
N THR A 277 -23.54 -14.26 -0.74
CA THR A 277 -23.71 -15.36 -1.69
C THR A 277 -24.30 -16.59 -0.99
N PRO A 278 -25.18 -17.36 -1.65
CA PRO A 278 -25.78 -18.56 -1.06
C PRO A 278 -24.75 -19.58 -0.55
N LEU A 279 -23.61 -19.69 -1.24
CA LEU A 279 -22.57 -20.67 -0.94
C LEU A 279 -21.47 -20.10 -0.02
N GLY A 280 -21.03 -18.87 -0.25
CA GLY A 280 -19.87 -18.29 0.43
C GLY A 280 -20.12 -17.98 1.90
N ASP A 281 -21.27 -17.41 2.23
CA ASP A 281 -21.58 -17.00 3.61
C ASP A 281 -21.67 -18.22 4.57
N PRO A 282 -22.33 -19.35 4.21
CA PRO A 282 -22.26 -20.57 5.01
C PRO A 282 -20.84 -21.10 5.19
N ILE A 283 -20.04 -21.14 4.12
CA ILE A 283 -18.65 -21.63 4.17
C ILE A 283 -17.80 -20.82 5.14
N GLU A 284 -17.92 -19.49 5.09
CA GLU A 284 -17.15 -18.60 5.96
C GLU A 284 -17.52 -18.78 7.43
N VAL A 285 -18.82 -18.83 7.77
CA VAL A 285 -19.25 -18.99 9.17
C VAL A 285 -18.93 -20.40 9.69
N THR A 286 -19.04 -21.44 8.86
CA THR A 286 -18.57 -22.78 9.21
C THR A 286 -17.07 -22.77 9.55
N ALA A 287 -16.26 -22.12 8.72
CA ALA A 287 -14.82 -22.03 8.96
C ALA A 287 -14.48 -21.28 10.25
N LEU A 288 -15.21 -20.19 10.54
CA LEU A 288 -15.08 -19.44 11.79
C LEU A 288 -15.47 -20.30 13.00
N ASN A 289 -16.61 -21.00 12.96
CA ASN A 289 -17.04 -21.90 14.04
C ASN A 289 -16.00 -22.97 14.32
N GLU A 290 -15.46 -23.61 13.28
CA GLU A 290 -14.40 -24.59 13.43
C GLU A 290 -13.13 -23.97 14.01
N ALA A 291 -12.71 -22.79 13.53
CA ALA A 291 -11.49 -22.14 13.99
C ALA A 291 -11.56 -21.69 15.45
N PHE A 292 -12.75 -21.33 15.94
CA PHE A 292 -13.00 -20.90 17.32
C PHE A 292 -13.53 -22.03 18.23
N ALA A 293 -13.61 -23.27 17.74
CA ALA A 293 -14.03 -24.41 18.53
C ALA A 293 -13.13 -24.59 19.77
N GLY A 294 -13.76 -24.71 20.95
CA GLY A 294 -13.03 -24.86 22.21
C GLY A 294 -12.51 -23.55 22.84
N ALA A 295 -12.81 -22.38 22.25
CA ALA A 295 -12.41 -21.07 22.79
C ALA A 295 -13.17 -20.65 24.07
N GLY A 296 -14.13 -21.44 24.56
CA GLY A 296 -14.89 -21.13 25.78
C GLY A 296 -15.86 -19.95 25.64
N LEU A 297 -16.14 -19.49 24.42
CA LEU A 297 -17.09 -18.41 24.15
C LEU A 297 -18.53 -18.91 24.21
N ALA A 298 -19.42 -18.12 24.81
CA ALA A 298 -20.84 -18.44 24.87
C ALA A 298 -21.48 -18.39 23.46
N PRO A 299 -22.53 -19.20 23.18
CA PRO A 299 -23.29 -19.09 21.94
C PRO A 299 -23.81 -17.66 21.70
N ALA A 300 -23.81 -17.20 20.44
CA ALA A 300 -24.27 -15.87 20.02
C ALA A 300 -23.64 -14.67 20.78
N SER A 301 -22.44 -14.84 21.35
CA SER A 301 -21.75 -13.78 22.10
C SER A 301 -20.97 -12.81 21.21
N VAL A 302 -20.41 -13.27 20.09
CA VAL A 302 -19.53 -12.49 19.22
C VAL A 302 -20.30 -11.96 18.00
N PRO A 303 -20.51 -10.64 17.87
CA PRO A 303 -21.15 -10.06 16.70
C PRO A 303 -20.28 -10.20 15.44
N ILE A 304 -20.92 -10.49 14.31
CA ILE A 304 -20.31 -10.50 12.97
C ILE A 304 -21.03 -9.53 12.03
N GLY A 305 -20.34 -9.02 11.02
CA GLY A 305 -20.97 -8.21 9.98
C GLY A 305 -20.11 -8.12 8.71
N SER A 306 -20.64 -7.41 7.71
CA SER A 306 -19.89 -7.10 6.48
C SER A 306 -20.26 -5.70 5.98
N VAL A 307 -19.26 -4.89 5.66
CA VAL A 307 -19.43 -3.55 5.07
C VAL A 307 -20.05 -3.60 3.68
N LYS A 308 -20.05 -4.77 3.02
CA LYS A 308 -20.56 -4.91 1.65
C LYS A 308 -22.06 -4.65 1.53
N GLY A 309 -22.81 -4.83 2.61
CA GLY A 309 -24.23 -4.42 2.66
C GLY A 309 -24.42 -2.90 2.55
N ASN A 310 -23.40 -2.09 2.86
CA ASN A 310 -23.45 -0.63 2.81
C ASN A 310 -22.96 -0.07 1.46
N ILE A 311 -21.85 -0.60 0.95
CA ILE A 311 -21.11 -0.01 -0.18
C ILE A 311 -20.90 -0.97 -1.36
N GLY A 312 -21.59 -2.12 -1.36
CA GLY A 312 -21.33 -3.18 -2.33
C GLY A 312 -19.97 -3.85 -2.13
N HIS A 313 -19.60 -4.72 -3.06
CA HIS A 313 -18.29 -5.36 -3.07
C HIS A 313 -17.28 -4.48 -3.80
N THR A 314 -16.43 -3.80 -3.03
CA THR A 314 -15.35 -2.93 -3.54
C THR A 314 -14.11 -3.67 -4.02
N SER A 315 -14.28 -4.92 -4.46
CA SER A 315 -13.27 -5.79 -5.07
C SER A 315 -11.86 -5.68 -4.46
N ALA A 316 -10.86 -5.14 -5.17
CA ALA A 316 -9.50 -5.05 -4.65
C ALA A 316 -9.39 -4.18 -3.39
N ALA A 317 -10.27 -3.19 -3.19
CA ALA A 317 -10.32 -2.33 -2.00
C ALA A 317 -11.14 -2.93 -0.83
N ALA A 318 -11.81 -4.07 -1.02
CA ALA A 318 -12.77 -4.61 -0.05
C ALA A 318 -12.15 -4.94 1.31
N GLY A 319 -10.93 -5.47 1.32
CA GLY A 319 -10.24 -5.82 2.56
C GLY A 319 -9.96 -4.61 3.44
N LEU A 320 -9.50 -3.49 2.84
CA LEU A 320 -9.24 -2.27 3.60
C LEU A 320 -10.52 -1.50 3.97
N ALA A 321 -11.58 -1.59 3.16
CA ALA A 321 -12.89 -1.07 3.58
C ALA A 321 -13.38 -1.77 4.87
N GLY A 322 -13.25 -3.11 4.93
CA GLY A 322 -13.51 -3.87 6.15
C GLY A 322 -12.57 -3.50 7.31
N LEU A 323 -11.27 -3.31 7.02
CA LEU A 323 -10.28 -2.87 8.01
C LEU A 323 -10.64 -1.53 8.66
N LEU A 324 -11.04 -0.54 7.87
CA LEU A 324 -11.43 0.78 8.37
C LEU A 324 -12.66 0.70 9.29
N LYS A 325 -13.66 -0.13 8.92
CA LYS A 325 -14.81 -0.41 9.77
C LYS A 325 -14.38 -1.10 11.07
N ALA A 326 -13.59 -2.16 11.01
CA ALA A 326 -13.09 -2.88 12.17
C ALA A 326 -12.26 -1.99 13.12
N ALA A 327 -11.39 -1.12 12.56
CA ALA A 327 -10.64 -0.11 13.32
C ALA A 327 -11.59 0.88 14.02
N GLY A 328 -12.66 1.32 13.34
CA GLY A 328 -13.71 2.13 13.94
C GLY A 328 -14.43 1.43 15.09
N VAL A 329 -14.76 0.14 14.92
CA VAL A 329 -15.41 -0.70 15.94
C VAL A 329 -14.53 -0.83 17.18
N VAL A 330 -13.26 -1.23 17.06
CA VAL A 330 -12.40 -1.42 18.24
C VAL A 330 -12.10 -0.11 18.96
N ARG A 331 -12.01 1.00 18.22
CA ARG A 331 -11.77 2.33 18.75
C ARG A 331 -12.96 2.87 19.54
N THR A 332 -14.16 2.74 18.99
CA THR A 332 -15.38 3.34 19.58
C THR A 332 -16.14 2.38 20.49
N GLY A 333 -15.92 1.07 20.35
CA GLY A 333 -16.78 0.05 20.95
C GLY A 333 -18.17 -0.01 20.32
N LEU A 334 -18.42 0.63 19.18
CA LEU A 334 -19.73 0.64 18.53
C LEU A 334 -19.68 -0.23 17.27
N VAL A 335 -20.50 -1.29 17.26
CA VAL A 335 -20.73 -2.15 16.09
C VAL A 335 -21.94 -1.61 15.32
N PRO A 336 -21.77 -1.12 14.08
CA PRO A 336 -22.90 -0.71 13.26
C PRO A 336 -23.67 -1.93 12.73
N PRO A 337 -24.94 -1.77 12.35
CA PRO A 337 -25.73 -2.86 11.78
C PRO A 337 -25.15 -3.35 10.45
N SER A 338 -25.13 -4.67 10.26
CA SER A 338 -24.95 -5.34 8.97
C SER A 338 -26.26 -5.22 8.20
N LEU A 339 -26.25 -4.44 7.12
CA LEU A 339 -27.48 -4.10 6.40
C LEU A 339 -28.04 -5.30 5.61
N HIS A 340 -29.34 -5.18 5.30
CA HIS A 340 -30.11 -6.12 4.48
C HIS A 340 -30.26 -7.53 5.08
N TYR A 341 -30.09 -7.63 6.39
CA TYR A 341 -30.33 -8.83 7.18
C TYR A 341 -31.71 -8.76 7.85
N ALA A 342 -32.64 -9.58 7.37
CA ALA A 342 -33.99 -9.73 7.91
C ALA A 342 -34.21 -11.13 8.52
N ARG A 343 -33.66 -12.17 7.90
CA ARG A 343 -33.76 -13.56 8.38
C ARG A 343 -32.47 -14.30 8.09
N ALA A 344 -31.95 -15.03 9.09
CA ALA A 344 -30.77 -15.87 8.92
C ALA A 344 -30.92 -16.86 7.75
N ASN A 345 -29.88 -16.98 6.94
CA ASN A 345 -29.78 -18.08 5.98
C ASN A 345 -29.75 -19.42 6.75
N PRO A 346 -30.69 -20.34 6.50
CA PRO A 346 -30.81 -21.60 7.25
C PRO A 346 -29.63 -22.56 7.02
N GLN A 347 -28.79 -22.32 6.02
CA GLN A 347 -27.57 -23.09 5.77
C GLN A 347 -26.40 -22.64 6.65
N ILE A 348 -26.52 -21.50 7.33
CA ILE A 348 -25.47 -20.99 8.21
C ILE A 348 -25.62 -21.59 9.61
N PRO A 349 -24.61 -22.29 10.14
CA PRO A 349 -24.69 -22.99 11.42
C PRO A 349 -24.45 -22.05 12.62
N PHE A 350 -25.28 -21.02 12.81
CA PHE A 350 -25.12 -20.06 13.91
C PHE A 350 -25.27 -20.70 15.30
N ASP A 351 -25.96 -21.82 15.41
CA ASP A 351 -26.14 -22.59 16.64
C ASP A 351 -24.90 -23.41 17.05
N GLN A 352 -23.94 -23.57 16.16
CA GLN A 352 -22.73 -24.39 16.40
C GLN A 352 -21.52 -23.59 16.90
N GLY A 353 -21.66 -22.29 17.14
CA GLY A 353 -20.56 -21.48 17.64
C GLY A 353 -20.99 -20.13 18.23
N PRO A 354 -20.02 -19.25 18.51
CA PRO A 354 -20.27 -18.04 19.27
C PRO A 354 -20.83 -16.88 18.44
N PHE A 355 -20.95 -17.03 17.12
CA PHE A 355 -21.20 -15.91 16.22
C PHE A 355 -22.69 -15.58 16.09
N THR A 356 -22.99 -14.29 15.99
CA THR A 356 -24.33 -13.77 15.69
C THR A 356 -24.25 -12.55 14.79
N VAL A 357 -25.17 -12.39 13.84
CA VAL A 357 -25.18 -11.23 12.94
C VAL A 357 -25.54 -9.98 13.72
N ALA A 358 -24.75 -8.92 13.58
CA ALA A 358 -25.07 -7.61 14.12
C ALA A 358 -26.17 -6.94 13.27
N GLY A 359 -27.43 -7.41 13.35
CA GLY A 359 -28.55 -6.83 12.59
C GLY A 359 -28.97 -5.43 13.06
N GLU A 360 -28.60 -5.08 14.29
CA GLU A 360 -28.83 -3.76 14.90
C GLU A 360 -27.51 -3.19 15.43
N ARG A 361 -27.49 -1.88 15.72
CA ARG A 361 -26.34 -1.25 16.37
C ARG A 361 -26.13 -1.88 17.75
N ARG A 362 -24.90 -2.30 18.04
CA ARG A 362 -24.52 -2.93 19.31
C ARG A 362 -23.31 -2.23 19.93
N GLU A 363 -23.29 -2.13 21.26
CA GLU A 363 -22.13 -1.65 22.00
C GLU A 363 -21.31 -2.83 22.53
N LEU A 364 -20.01 -2.80 22.28
CA LEU A 364 -19.02 -3.68 22.90
C LEU A 364 -18.63 -3.04 24.24
N GLY A 365 -18.93 -3.77 25.33
CA GLY A 365 -18.45 -3.41 26.67
C GLY A 365 -16.94 -3.24 26.70
N ARG A 366 -16.42 -2.68 27.81
CA ARG A 366 -14.98 -2.80 28.08
C ARG A 366 -14.71 -4.28 28.37
N PRO A 367 -13.77 -4.93 27.67
CA PRO A 367 -13.44 -6.31 27.96
C PRO A 367 -12.96 -6.51 29.41
N ASP A 368 -13.21 -7.70 29.94
CA ASP A 368 -12.77 -8.08 31.28
C ASP A 368 -11.25 -7.96 31.44
N GLY A 369 -10.82 -7.58 32.65
CA GLY A 369 -9.40 -7.37 32.97
C GLY A 369 -8.77 -6.17 32.25
N GLY A 370 -9.56 -5.31 31.60
CA GLY A 370 -9.06 -4.11 30.93
C GLY A 370 -8.28 -4.38 29.64
N ARG A 371 -8.40 -5.58 29.05
CA ARG A 371 -7.75 -5.87 27.76
C ARG A 371 -8.30 -4.96 26.65
N PRO A 372 -7.49 -4.61 25.64
CA PRO A 372 -7.98 -3.86 24.50
C PRO A 372 -9.02 -4.66 23.71
N ARG A 373 -9.96 -3.95 23.08
CA ARG A 373 -10.91 -4.58 22.15
C ARG A 373 -10.19 -5.10 20.91
N ARG A 374 -10.61 -6.25 20.40
CA ARG A 374 -10.06 -6.87 19.19
C ARG A 374 -11.16 -7.21 18.20
N ALA A 375 -10.88 -6.95 16.94
CA ALA A 375 -11.69 -7.35 15.81
C ALA A 375 -10.86 -8.14 14.81
N THR A 376 -11.51 -8.93 13.98
CA THR A 376 -10.86 -9.64 12.88
C THR A 376 -11.44 -9.22 11.55
N VAL A 377 -10.66 -9.33 10.49
CA VAL A 377 -11.06 -8.97 9.12
C VAL A 377 -10.67 -10.09 8.17
N SER A 378 -11.64 -10.61 7.44
CA SER A 378 -11.44 -11.62 6.40
C SER A 378 -11.60 -11.01 5.02
N SER A 379 -10.73 -11.39 4.07
CA SER A 379 -10.97 -11.14 2.65
C SER A 379 -10.51 -12.32 1.79
N PHE A 380 -11.39 -12.83 0.95
CA PHE A 380 -11.16 -14.03 0.14
C PHE A 380 -11.26 -13.68 -1.34
N GLY A 381 -10.18 -13.92 -2.09
CA GLY A 381 -10.17 -13.72 -3.53
C GLY A 381 -10.85 -14.88 -4.24
N PHE A 382 -11.61 -14.61 -5.30
CA PHE A 382 -12.18 -15.69 -6.13
C PHE A 382 -11.10 -16.53 -6.83
N SER A 383 -9.83 -16.12 -6.77
CA SER A 383 -8.66 -16.92 -7.19
C SER A 383 -8.19 -17.94 -6.12
N GLY A 384 -8.84 -17.98 -4.96
CA GLY A 384 -8.51 -18.84 -3.82
C GLY A 384 -7.54 -18.24 -2.81
N THR A 385 -6.95 -17.06 -3.07
CA THR A 385 -6.06 -16.42 -2.09
C THR A 385 -6.87 -15.80 -0.96
N ASN A 386 -6.65 -16.29 0.26
CA ASN A 386 -7.32 -15.83 1.46
C ASN A 386 -6.41 -14.94 2.30
N ALA A 387 -6.98 -13.91 2.90
CA ALA A 387 -6.29 -13.01 3.82
C ALA A 387 -7.10 -12.85 5.11
N TYR A 388 -6.39 -12.82 6.24
CA TYR A 388 -6.98 -12.67 7.57
C TYR A 388 -6.12 -11.75 8.44
N VAL A 389 -6.77 -10.84 9.16
CA VAL A 389 -6.10 -9.82 9.98
C VAL A 389 -6.78 -9.69 11.33
N VAL A 390 -5.97 -9.52 12.39
CA VAL A 390 -6.44 -9.14 13.73
C VAL A 390 -6.09 -7.69 13.98
N VAL A 391 -7.11 -6.89 14.28
CA VAL A 391 -7.03 -5.46 14.61
C VAL A 391 -7.31 -5.30 16.10
N GLU A 392 -6.50 -4.53 16.79
CA GLU A 392 -6.67 -4.22 18.20
C GLU A 392 -6.80 -2.72 18.42
N GLN A 393 -7.58 -2.35 19.43
CA GLN A 393 -7.70 -0.97 19.90
C GLN A 393 -6.31 -0.35 20.15
N ALA A 394 -6.12 0.88 19.69
CA ALA A 394 -4.89 1.62 19.97
C ALA A 394 -4.67 1.79 21.50
N PRO A 395 -3.42 1.85 21.98
CA PRO A 395 -3.15 2.15 23.38
C PRO A 395 -3.86 3.42 23.84
N GLU A 396 -4.46 3.40 25.04
CA GLU A 396 -5.08 4.59 25.62
C GLU A 396 -4.02 5.70 25.75
N GLN A 397 -4.26 6.85 25.13
CA GLN A 397 -3.43 8.02 25.34
C GLN A 397 -3.83 8.66 26.67
N ALA A 398 -2.84 9.05 27.49
CA ALA A 398 -3.10 9.75 28.74
C ALA A 398 -4.02 10.96 28.50
N ALA A 399 -5.07 11.10 29.30
CA ALA A 399 -5.94 12.26 29.27
C ALA A 399 -5.10 13.52 29.51
N ARG A 400 -5.34 14.56 28.72
CA ARG A 400 -4.70 15.85 28.93
C ARG A 400 -5.47 16.60 30.02
N PRO A 401 -4.80 17.37 30.90
CA PRO A 401 -5.51 18.36 31.73
C PRO A 401 -6.40 19.21 30.82
N ALA A 402 -7.64 19.46 31.25
CA ALA A 402 -8.53 20.39 30.55
C ALA A 402 -7.78 21.71 30.33
N GLY A 403 -7.95 22.31 29.15
CA GLY A 403 -7.24 23.53 28.77
C GLY A 403 -7.41 24.62 29.83
N ASP A 404 -6.29 25.21 30.24
CA ASP A 404 -6.24 26.28 31.24
C ASP A 404 -6.92 27.54 30.67
N ASP A 405 -7.85 28.11 31.42
CA ASP A 405 -8.34 29.48 31.18
C ASP A 405 -7.13 30.42 31.28
N GLY A 406 -6.66 30.93 30.13
CA GLY A 406 -5.43 31.74 30.02
C GLY A 406 -4.29 31.14 29.19
N ALA A 407 -4.55 30.10 28.40
CA ALA A 407 -3.56 29.58 27.43
C ALA A 407 -3.06 30.69 26.48
N PRO A 408 -1.75 30.75 26.19
CA PRO A 408 -1.18 31.78 25.31
C PRO A 408 -1.69 31.65 23.88
N PRO A 409 -1.70 32.75 23.10
CA PRO A 409 -2.14 32.71 21.71
C PRO A 409 -1.30 31.76 20.88
N VAL A 410 -1.91 31.19 19.85
CA VAL A 410 -1.27 30.26 18.93
C VAL A 410 -1.34 30.78 17.51
N LEU A 411 -0.32 30.46 16.72
CA LEU A 411 -0.27 30.76 15.30
C LEU A 411 -0.68 29.53 14.50
N VAL A 412 -1.79 29.62 13.77
CA VAL A 412 -2.32 28.53 12.94
C VAL A 412 -1.93 28.78 11.48
N PRO A 413 -0.93 28.07 10.93
CA PRO A 413 -0.55 28.21 9.53
C PRO A 413 -1.50 27.41 8.62
N LEU A 414 -1.91 28.03 7.52
CA LEU A 414 -2.61 27.38 6.42
C LEU A 414 -1.84 27.66 5.13
N SER A 415 -1.86 26.72 4.18
CA SER A 415 -1.27 26.98 2.87
C SER A 415 -1.91 26.18 1.74
N GLY A 416 -1.75 26.68 0.52
CA GLY A 416 -2.24 26.06 -0.70
C GLY A 416 -1.34 26.34 -1.90
N ARG A 417 -1.40 25.49 -2.94
CA ARG A 417 -0.76 25.79 -4.23
C ARG A 417 -1.57 26.74 -5.10
N ARG A 418 -2.85 26.94 -4.76
CA ARG A 418 -3.80 27.83 -5.44
C ARG A 418 -4.30 28.87 -4.44
N ALA A 419 -4.72 30.04 -4.93
CA ALA A 419 -5.17 31.15 -4.09
C ALA A 419 -6.42 30.82 -3.25
N ASP A 420 -7.29 29.95 -3.74
CA ASP A 420 -8.53 29.51 -3.10
C ASP A 420 -8.35 28.32 -2.13
N ALA A 421 -7.24 27.56 -2.27
CA ALA A 421 -7.02 26.34 -1.48
C ALA A 421 -6.96 26.59 0.05
N PRO A 422 -6.36 27.68 0.57
CA PRO A 422 -6.42 28.00 2.00
C PRO A 422 -7.84 28.23 2.52
N ALA A 423 -8.72 28.85 1.73
CA ALA A 423 -10.12 29.07 2.10
C ALA A 423 -10.91 27.75 2.13
N ALA A 424 -10.71 26.88 1.13
CA ALA A 424 -11.29 25.53 1.14
C ALA A 424 -10.82 24.71 2.35
N HIS A 425 -9.51 24.77 2.65
CA HIS A 425 -8.94 24.09 3.82
C HIS A 425 -9.51 24.64 5.13
N ALA A 426 -9.71 25.95 5.22
CA ALA A 426 -10.33 26.58 6.39
C ALA A 426 -11.78 26.10 6.60
N ALA A 427 -12.57 25.97 5.52
CA ALA A 427 -13.92 25.44 5.58
C ALA A 427 -13.95 23.97 6.06
N ASP A 428 -13.05 23.14 5.56
CA ASP A 428 -12.94 21.74 5.98
C ASP A 428 -12.49 21.59 7.43
N LEU A 429 -11.53 22.41 7.87
CA LEU A 429 -11.06 22.45 9.25
C LEU A 429 -12.15 22.94 10.21
N ALA A 430 -12.90 23.97 9.86
CA ALA A 430 -14.01 24.47 10.66
C ALA A 430 -15.11 23.42 10.81
N ARG A 431 -15.45 22.71 9.72
CA ARG A 431 -16.41 21.61 9.75
C ARG A 431 -15.93 20.47 10.66
N TRP A 432 -14.64 20.13 10.57
CA TRP A 432 -14.05 19.09 11.41
C TRP A 432 -14.04 19.48 12.90
N LEU A 433 -13.65 20.71 13.22
CA LEU A 433 -13.65 21.23 14.59
C LEU A 433 -15.06 21.20 15.18
N ARG A 434 -16.11 21.48 14.40
CA ARG A 434 -17.51 21.38 14.85
C ARG A 434 -18.03 19.95 15.02
N GLY A 435 -17.37 18.96 14.43
CA GLY A 435 -17.77 17.56 14.46
C GLY A 435 -16.74 16.68 15.16
N PRO A 436 -16.01 15.80 14.45
CA PRO A 436 -15.08 14.85 15.08
C PRO A 436 -13.96 15.47 15.91
N GLY A 437 -13.61 16.75 15.66
CA GLY A 437 -12.61 17.51 16.37
C GLY A 437 -13.16 18.46 17.44
N SER A 438 -14.34 18.17 17.99
CA SER A 438 -14.98 19.02 19.02
C SER A 438 -14.09 19.27 20.24
N ASP A 439 -13.27 18.29 20.58
CA ASP A 439 -12.44 18.32 21.79
C ASP A 439 -10.98 18.67 21.47
N ALA A 440 -10.67 19.01 20.22
CA ALA A 440 -9.33 19.35 19.79
C ALA A 440 -8.90 20.72 20.34
N SER A 441 -7.72 20.76 20.96
CA SER A 441 -7.09 22.01 21.41
C SER A 441 -6.60 22.82 20.21
N PRO A 442 -6.84 24.15 20.17
CA PRO A 442 -6.25 25.04 19.16
C PRO A 442 -4.73 24.92 19.06
N ALA A 443 -4.04 24.63 20.17
CA ALA A 443 -2.60 24.48 20.18
C ALA A 443 -2.12 23.19 19.48
N ASP A 444 -2.83 22.09 19.64
CA ASP A 444 -2.53 20.84 18.94
C ASP A 444 -2.88 20.93 17.45
N VAL A 445 -3.93 21.69 17.10
CA VAL A 445 -4.26 22.04 15.70
C VAL A 445 -3.15 22.88 15.07
N ALA A 446 -2.73 23.96 15.73
CA ALA A 446 -1.64 24.83 15.31
C ALA A 446 -0.34 24.04 15.11
N HIS A 447 0.03 23.23 16.11
CA HIS A 447 1.22 22.38 16.07
C HIS A 447 1.18 21.42 14.87
N THR A 448 0.07 20.70 14.70
CA THR A 448 -0.07 19.74 13.60
C THR A 448 0.06 20.41 12.24
N LEU A 449 -0.62 21.55 12.02
CA LEU A 449 -0.53 22.28 10.75
C LEU A 449 0.86 22.87 10.50
N ALA A 450 1.62 23.15 11.55
CA ALA A 450 2.97 23.69 11.47
C ALA A 450 4.03 22.61 11.18
N VAL A 451 3.98 21.45 11.84
CA VAL A 451 5.07 20.45 11.74
C VAL A 451 4.75 19.27 10.83
N ALA A 452 3.48 19.07 10.48
CA ALA A 452 3.00 17.87 9.80
C ALA A 452 2.29 18.15 8.47
N ARG A 453 2.54 19.32 7.87
CA ARG A 453 2.01 19.69 6.54
C ARG A 453 3.11 20.24 5.67
N THR A 454 2.99 20.00 4.36
CA THR A 454 3.79 20.74 3.38
C THR A 454 3.31 22.19 3.36
N HIS A 455 4.22 23.15 3.53
CA HIS A 455 3.90 24.58 3.38
C HIS A 455 4.04 25.05 1.93
N HIS A 456 2.91 25.29 1.28
CA HIS A 456 2.80 25.69 -0.12
C HIS A 456 2.97 27.22 -0.33
N THR A 457 2.75 27.68 -1.55
CA THR A 457 3.03 29.05 -2.00
C THR A 457 2.08 30.09 -1.43
N TYR A 458 0.77 29.84 -1.47
CA TYR A 458 -0.23 30.73 -0.87
C TYR A 458 -0.32 30.42 0.61
N ARG A 459 0.07 31.36 1.47
CA ARG A 459 0.23 31.14 2.91
C ARG A 459 -0.59 32.14 3.69
N PHE A 460 -1.31 31.61 4.67
CA PHE A 460 -2.17 32.34 5.58
C PHE A 460 -1.77 31.96 7.00
N ALA A 461 -1.82 32.90 7.93
CA ALA A 461 -1.56 32.63 9.33
C ALA A 461 -2.60 33.32 10.20
N LEU A 462 -3.23 32.57 11.10
CA LEU A 462 -4.25 33.06 12.03
C LEU A 462 -3.64 33.11 13.43
N LEU A 463 -3.64 34.28 14.06
CA LEU A 463 -3.20 34.45 15.45
C LEU A 463 -4.43 34.48 16.35
N VAL A 464 -4.65 33.40 17.11
CA VAL A 464 -5.90 33.18 17.88
C VAL A 464 -5.61 32.78 19.32
N SER A 465 -6.49 33.21 20.23
CA SER A 465 -6.38 33.00 21.69
C SER A 465 -7.44 32.03 22.22
N GLY A 466 -7.87 31.08 21.39
CA GLY A 466 -8.87 30.11 21.79
C GLY A 466 -9.62 29.49 20.62
N ARG A 467 -10.55 28.60 20.97
CA ARG A 467 -11.34 27.84 20.00
C ARG A 467 -12.36 28.69 19.27
N ASP A 468 -13.02 29.62 19.96
CA ASP A 468 -14.06 30.47 19.37
C ASP A 468 -13.44 31.42 18.34
N GLU A 469 -12.32 32.08 18.69
CA GLU A 469 -11.57 32.90 17.75
C GLU A 469 -11.05 32.10 16.56
N LEU A 470 -10.61 30.85 16.78
CA LEU A 470 -10.19 29.97 15.69
C LEU A 470 -11.34 29.68 14.72
N LEU A 471 -12.50 29.26 15.24
CA LEU A 471 -13.67 28.95 14.41
C LEU A 471 -14.14 30.18 13.62
N GLU A 472 -14.22 31.34 14.26
CA GLU A 472 -14.60 32.59 13.61
C GLU A 472 -13.60 32.98 12.51
N SER A 473 -12.30 32.90 12.78
CA SER A 473 -11.25 33.22 11.81
C SER A 473 -11.29 32.26 10.60
N LEU A 474 -11.56 30.98 10.83
CA LEU A 474 -11.70 29.98 9.76
C LEU A 474 -12.93 30.25 8.90
N ASP A 475 -14.06 30.62 9.49
CA ASP A 475 -15.28 30.96 8.73
C ASP A 475 -15.06 32.24 7.90
N LEU A 476 -14.44 33.27 8.48
CA LEU A 476 -14.12 34.51 7.77
C LEU A 476 -13.17 34.25 6.60
N LEU A 477 -12.15 33.39 6.79
CA LEU A 477 -11.26 32.97 5.72
C LEU A 477 -11.99 32.16 4.64
N ALA A 478 -12.85 31.22 5.02
CA ALA A 478 -13.65 30.45 4.08
C ALA A 478 -14.60 31.33 3.25
N ALA A 479 -15.14 32.39 3.84
CA ALA A 479 -16.01 33.37 3.17
C ALA A 479 -15.24 34.42 2.35
N GLY A 480 -13.91 34.48 2.43
CA GLY A 480 -13.10 35.53 1.80
C GLY A 480 -13.22 36.90 2.47
N SER A 481 -13.75 36.96 3.70
CA SER A 481 -13.94 38.18 4.48
C SER A 481 -12.63 38.65 5.14
N ALA A 482 -12.56 39.92 5.50
CA ALA A 482 -11.43 40.47 6.25
C ALA A 482 -11.44 39.98 7.70
N ASP A 483 -10.26 39.75 8.28
CA ASP A 483 -10.07 39.32 9.66
C ASP A 483 -8.82 39.98 10.25
N PRO A 484 -8.91 40.77 11.33
CA PRO A 484 -7.74 41.42 11.93
C PRO A 484 -6.73 40.43 12.54
N ARG A 485 -7.12 39.18 12.80
CA ARG A 485 -6.24 38.11 13.30
C ARG A 485 -5.45 37.42 12.20
N ARG A 486 -5.81 37.67 10.94
CA ARG A 486 -5.23 37.03 9.77
C ARG A 486 -4.09 37.85 9.20
N THR A 487 -2.96 37.19 8.98
CA THR A 487 -1.90 37.70 8.11
C THR A 487 -1.91 36.88 6.82
N ASP A 488 -1.98 37.57 5.69
CA ASP A 488 -1.85 37.03 4.34
C ASP A 488 -1.01 37.99 3.49
N THR A 489 -0.20 37.44 2.58
CA THR A 489 0.53 38.24 1.58
C THR A 489 0.47 37.53 0.23
N ALA A 490 0.30 38.31 -0.83
CA ALA A 490 0.33 37.77 -2.19
C ALA A 490 1.72 37.19 -2.49
N PRO A 491 1.80 36.04 -3.19
CA PRO A 491 3.08 35.43 -3.53
C PRO A 491 3.78 36.24 -4.62
N ASP A 492 4.52 37.27 -4.22
CA ASP A 492 5.48 38.02 -5.06
C ASP A 492 6.39 38.94 -4.21
N ALA A 493 6.62 38.58 -2.93
CA ALA A 493 7.64 39.26 -2.15
C ALA A 493 9.02 38.80 -2.65
N ALA A 494 9.83 39.73 -3.15
CA ALA A 494 11.22 39.48 -3.52
C ALA A 494 11.97 38.69 -2.43
N ALA A 495 12.93 37.85 -2.83
CA ALA A 495 13.77 37.12 -1.89
C ALA A 495 14.29 38.09 -0.80
N PRO A 496 14.23 37.70 0.49
CA PRO A 496 14.57 38.61 1.58
C PRO A 496 15.96 39.18 1.36
N ASP A 497 16.17 40.46 1.65
CA ASP A 497 17.52 41.00 1.62
C ASP A 497 18.38 40.36 2.74
N ALA A 498 19.68 40.63 2.75
CA ALA A 498 20.59 40.08 3.75
C ALA A 498 20.32 40.58 5.19
N ALA A 499 19.61 41.69 5.38
CA ALA A 499 19.21 42.20 6.69
C ALA A 499 17.99 41.45 7.24
N VAL A 500 16.99 41.15 6.39
CA VAL A 500 15.82 40.34 6.76
C VAL A 500 16.26 38.91 7.11
N ARG A 501 17.19 38.30 6.34
CA ARG A 501 17.77 36.99 6.71
C ARG A 501 18.49 37.00 8.06
N ARG A 502 19.20 38.08 8.39
CA ARG A 502 19.86 38.26 9.70
C ARG A 502 18.85 38.45 10.83
N ALA A 503 17.79 39.23 10.60
CA ALA A 503 16.71 39.42 11.57
C ALA A 503 15.92 38.12 11.80
N GLN A 504 15.70 37.32 10.76
CA GLN A 504 15.13 35.97 10.86
C GLN A 504 16.02 35.05 11.69
N ALA A 505 17.31 34.93 11.35
CA ALA A 505 18.25 34.12 12.12
C ALA A 505 18.32 34.58 13.58
N ALA A 506 18.24 35.89 13.86
CA ALA A 506 18.20 36.42 15.21
C ALA A 506 16.88 36.13 15.94
N LEU A 507 15.72 36.22 15.25
CA LEU A 507 14.42 35.87 15.83
C LEU A 507 14.33 34.36 16.10
N LEU A 508 14.72 33.53 15.14
CA LEU A 508 14.80 32.07 15.31
C LEU A 508 15.80 31.69 16.40
N ALA A 509 16.99 32.33 16.44
CA ALA A 509 17.95 32.11 17.52
C ALA A 509 17.36 32.49 18.89
N ARG A 510 16.62 33.59 19.01
CA ARG A 510 15.93 33.97 20.26
C ARG A 510 14.83 32.98 20.65
N LEU A 511 14.07 32.47 19.68
CA LEU A 511 13.04 31.46 19.93
C LEU A 511 13.67 30.12 20.36
N VAL A 512 14.82 29.75 19.78
CA VAL A 512 15.60 28.56 20.15
C VAL A 512 16.31 28.73 21.50
N GLU A 513 16.88 29.90 21.80
CA GLU A 513 17.55 30.22 23.08
C GLU A 513 16.55 30.23 24.25
N ARG A 514 15.27 30.51 23.98
CA ARG A 514 14.16 30.41 24.94
C ARG A 514 13.48 29.03 24.93
N ALA A 515 14.15 27.97 24.47
CA ALA A 515 13.62 26.61 24.45
C ALA A 515 12.99 26.23 25.80
N GLY A 516 11.66 26.31 25.91
CA GLY A 516 10.95 26.20 27.18
C GLY A 516 9.93 27.31 27.47
N GLU A 517 9.85 28.38 26.68
CA GLU A 517 8.83 29.43 26.83
C GLU A 517 7.98 29.54 25.56
N ASN A 518 6.68 29.81 25.70
CA ASN A 518 5.82 30.01 24.52
C ASN A 518 6.11 31.39 23.93
N PRO A 519 6.21 31.51 22.59
CA PRO A 519 6.45 32.80 21.96
C PRO A 519 5.33 33.79 22.33
N GLY A 520 5.70 35.02 22.63
CA GLY A 520 4.74 36.07 22.94
C GLY A 520 3.92 36.47 21.70
N PRO A 521 2.78 37.18 21.87
CA PRO A 521 1.94 37.62 20.74
C PRO A 521 2.71 38.42 19.68
N VAL A 522 3.68 39.25 20.10
CA VAL A 522 4.52 40.06 19.20
C VAL A 522 5.45 39.18 18.36
N GLU A 523 6.04 38.15 18.95
CA GLU A 523 6.92 37.21 18.25
C GLU A 523 6.12 36.37 17.24
N LEU A 524 4.93 35.90 17.63
CA LEU A 524 4.02 35.18 16.74
C LEU A 524 3.53 36.04 15.58
N ALA A 525 3.21 37.32 15.80
CA ALA A 525 2.82 38.25 14.74
C ALA A 525 3.98 38.51 13.76
N ALA A 526 5.21 38.66 14.26
CA ALA A 526 6.40 38.77 13.41
C ALA A 526 6.61 37.48 12.59
N LEU A 527 6.44 36.31 13.21
CA LEU A 527 6.54 35.02 12.55
C LEU A 527 5.46 34.85 11.46
N ALA A 528 4.23 35.26 11.73
CA ALA A 528 3.11 35.24 10.78
C ALA A 528 3.45 36.01 9.50
N LYS A 529 3.99 37.23 9.66
CA LYS A 529 4.42 38.06 8.53
C LYS A 529 5.53 37.41 7.74
N LEU A 530 6.53 36.85 8.42
CA LEU A 530 7.65 36.20 7.73
C LEU A 530 7.20 34.95 6.97
N TYR A 531 6.38 34.11 7.61
CA TYR A 531 5.86 32.89 7.01
C TYR A 531 5.04 33.19 5.74
N THR A 532 4.13 34.15 5.82
CA THR A 532 3.24 34.52 4.71
C THR A 532 4.01 35.11 3.53
N GLN A 533 5.11 35.82 3.78
CA GLN A 533 6.05 36.33 2.77
C GLN A 533 6.89 35.24 2.08
N GLY A 534 6.63 33.96 2.37
CA GLY A 534 7.29 32.83 1.72
C GLY A 534 8.57 32.36 2.42
N HIS A 535 8.93 32.92 3.58
CA HIS A 535 10.12 32.50 4.30
C HIS A 535 9.98 31.11 4.93
N THR A 536 11.10 30.38 5.01
CA THR A 536 11.11 29.06 5.66
C THR A 536 11.15 29.26 7.18
N VAL A 537 10.27 28.55 7.89
CA VAL A 537 10.18 28.56 9.34
C VAL A 537 10.57 27.20 9.86
N ASP A 538 11.44 27.16 10.88
CA ASP A 538 11.69 25.95 11.65
C ASP A 538 10.56 25.78 12.68
N TRP A 539 9.48 25.12 12.26
CA TRP A 539 8.31 24.91 13.11
C TRP A 539 8.57 23.99 14.29
N ALA A 540 9.59 23.13 14.23
CA ALA A 540 9.97 22.27 15.34
C ALA A 540 10.57 23.09 16.49
N ALA A 541 11.27 24.18 16.19
CA ALA A 541 11.77 25.12 17.19
C ALA A 541 10.64 25.99 17.79
N VAL A 542 9.65 26.38 16.98
CA VAL A 542 8.53 27.23 17.41
C VAL A 542 7.51 26.45 18.26
N SER A 543 7.28 25.18 17.91
CA SER A 543 6.28 24.33 18.55
C SER A 543 6.89 22.95 18.84
N PRO A 544 7.67 22.80 19.94
CA PRO A 544 8.40 21.58 20.21
C PRO A 544 7.47 20.39 20.51
N PRO A 545 7.80 19.16 20.06
CA PRO A 545 6.93 17.98 20.15
C PRO A 545 6.52 17.60 21.58
N ALA A 546 7.37 17.88 22.57
CA ALA A 546 7.09 17.55 23.97
C ALA A 546 5.84 18.27 24.52
N ARG A 547 5.37 19.32 23.85
CA ARG A 547 4.25 20.16 24.29
C ARG A 547 2.95 19.87 23.58
N HIS A 548 2.95 19.27 22.40
CA HIS A 548 1.75 19.20 21.56
C HIS A 548 1.63 17.85 20.88
N ARG A 549 0.39 17.43 20.65
CA ARG A 549 0.11 16.18 19.94
C ARG A 549 -0.17 16.47 18.48
N ARG A 550 0.31 15.59 17.60
CA ARG A 550 -0.14 15.58 16.21
C ARG A 550 -1.54 14.97 16.14
N LEU A 551 -2.42 15.67 15.43
CA LEU A 551 -3.82 15.28 15.24
C LEU A 551 -4.05 14.81 13.81
N SER A 552 -5.09 14.00 13.63
CA SER A 552 -5.60 13.63 12.31
C SER A 552 -6.57 14.71 11.80
N LEU A 553 -6.00 15.77 11.24
CA LEU A 553 -6.76 16.90 10.67
C LEU A 553 -7.21 16.61 9.22
N PRO A 554 -8.19 17.37 8.69
CA PRO A 554 -8.51 17.36 7.27
C PRO A 554 -7.24 17.52 6.39
N ALA A 555 -7.25 16.83 5.26
CA ALA A 555 -6.13 16.81 4.31
C ALA A 555 -6.32 17.88 3.21
N TYR A 556 -5.33 18.02 2.34
CA TYR A 556 -5.29 19.01 1.27
C TYR A 556 -6.55 18.99 0.36
N PRO A 557 -7.18 20.14 0.09
CA PRO A 557 -8.34 20.24 -0.79
C PRO A 557 -7.89 20.35 -2.26
N PHE A 558 -7.65 19.20 -2.89
CA PHE A 558 -7.26 19.11 -4.31
C PHE A 558 -8.25 19.80 -5.25
N ALA A 559 -7.74 20.40 -6.33
CA ALA A 559 -8.57 20.96 -7.38
C ALA A 559 -9.37 19.86 -8.10
N PRO A 560 -10.70 19.97 -8.24
CA PRO A 560 -11.52 18.96 -8.91
C PRO A 560 -11.57 19.19 -10.43
N HIS A 561 -10.41 19.30 -11.08
CA HIS A 561 -10.35 19.45 -12.53
C HIS A 561 -10.69 18.14 -13.23
N ARG A 562 -11.51 18.22 -14.28
CA ARG A 562 -11.92 17.04 -15.04
C ARG A 562 -10.80 16.58 -15.97
N HIS A 563 -10.48 15.29 -15.89
CA HIS A 563 -9.56 14.58 -16.76
C HIS A 563 -10.18 13.24 -17.15
N TYR A 564 -10.67 13.11 -18.38
CA TYR A 564 -11.33 11.89 -18.85
C TYR A 564 -11.32 11.83 -20.37
N VAL A 565 -11.26 10.62 -20.93
CA VAL A 565 -11.43 10.44 -22.38
C VAL A 565 -12.82 10.94 -22.77
N GLU A 566 -12.88 11.88 -23.72
CA GLU A 566 -14.14 12.36 -24.24
C GLU A 566 -14.78 11.27 -25.10
N ARG A 567 -16.00 10.86 -24.73
CA ARG A 567 -16.83 10.04 -25.61
C ARG A 567 -17.40 10.94 -26.70
N PRO A 568 -17.25 10.61 -27.99
CA PRO A 568 -17.96 11.30 -29.06
C PRO A 568 -19.47 11.28 -28.76
N ALA A 569 -20.15 12.41 -28.99
CA ALA A 569 -21.61 12.40 -29.05
C ALA A 569 -22.04 11.38 -30.12
N PRO A 570 -23.15 10.65 -29.92
CA PRO A 570 -23.58 9.64 -30.90
C PRO A 570 -23.72 10.29 -32.27
N VAL A 571 -22.95 9.78 -33.23
CA VAL A 571 -23.22 10.05 -34.64
C VAL A 571 -24.60 9.44 -34.89
N THR A 572 -25.60 10.29 -35.12
CA THR A 572 -26.91 9.81 -35.58
C THR A 572 -26.63 9.07 -36.89
N PRO A 573 -26.89 7.76 -36.98
CA PRO A 573 -26.58 7.03 -38.21
C PRO A 573 -27.35 7.72 -39.35
N PRO A 574 -26.69 8.04 -40.48
CA PRO A 574 -27.44 8.48 -41.65
C PRO A 574 -28.44 7.36 -41.98
N THR A 575 -29.70 7.75 -42.17
CA THR A 575 -30.78 6.86 -42.59
C THR A 575 -30.27 6.01 -43.76
N PRO A 576 -30.41 4.66 -43.73
CA PRO A 576 -29.87 3.83 -44.79
C PRO A 576 -30.58 4.20 -46.09
N ALA A 577 -29.85 4.80 -47.03
CA ALA A 577 -30.28 4.85 -48.41
C ALA A 577 -30.26 3.42 -48.94
N ALA A 578 -31.43 2.93 -49.31
CA ALA A 578 -31.60 1.64 -49.93
C ALA A 578 -30.71 1.53 -51.17
N THR A 579 -29.80 0.56 -51.19
CA THR A 579 -29.22 0.11 -52.44
C THR A 579 -29.13 -1.41 -52.48
N SER A 580 -29.71 -1.91 -53.56
CA SER A 580 -29.99 -3.28 -53.93
C SER A 580 -28.72 -4.11 -54.17
N ALA A 581 -28.89 -5.41 -53.92
CA ALA A 581 -27.99 -6.52 -54.18
C ALA A 581 -27.41 -6.59 -55.60
N LEU A 582 -26.22 -7.16 -55.70
CA LEU A 582 -25.59 -7.96 -56.78
C LEU A 582 -24.22 -8.40 -56.22
N ALA A 583 -23.63 -9.55 -56.45
CA ALA A 583 -24.02 -10.91 -56.80
C ALA A 583 -22.74 -11.75 -56.59
N GLU A 584 -22.92 -13.04 -56.36
CA GLU A 584 -21.91 -14.05 -56.08
C GLU A 584 -20.85 -14.24 -57.17
N ALA A 585 -19.62 -14.58 -56.75
CA ALA A 585 -18.63 -15.45 -57.42
C ALA A 585 -17.38 -15.47 -56.52
N SER A 586 -16.58 -16.51 -56.34
CA SER A 586 -16.54 -17.89 -56.81
C SER A 586 -15.59 -18.62 -55.85
N HIS A 587 -15.87 -19.87 -55.57
CA HIS A 587 -14.97 -20.79 -54.89
C HIS A 587 -13.62 -20.88 -55.61
N GLY A 588 -12.54 -20.71 -54.85
CA GLY A 588 -11.17 -21.01 -55.25
C GLY A 588 -10.48 -21.75 -54.11
N THR A 589 -10.31 -23.05 -54.27
CA THR A 589 -9.55 -23.94 -53.38
C THR A 589 -8.04 -23.63 -53.50
N PRO A 590 -7.31 -23.49 -52.38
CA PRO A 590 -5.87 -23.69 -52.36
C PRO A 590 -5.50 -25.02 -51.68
N ALA A 591 -4.42 -25.58 -52.20
CA ALA A 591 -3.87 -26.90 -51.92
C ALA A 591 -3.30 -27.07 -50.49
N GLU A 592 -3.38 -28.29 -49.98
CA GLU A 592 -2.43 -28.84 -49.01
C GLU A 592 -1.08 -29.12 -49.70
N PRO A 593 0.09 -29.02 -49.02
CA PRO A 593 0.37 -29.90 -47.87
C PRO A 593 1.30 -29.39 -46.75
N ALA A 594 1.39 -30.24 -45.74
CA ALA A 594 2.52 -30.47 -44.81
C ALA A 594 2.50 -29.74 -43.45
N GLY A 595 1.81 -30.37 -42.50
CA GLY A 595 2.39 -30.73 -41.20
C GLY A 595 2.81 -29.60 -40.27
N ALA A 596 1.83 -28.87 -39.73
CA ALA A 596 2.03 -28.03 -38.56
C ALA A 596 1.46 -28.72 -37.32
N ARG A 597 2.32 -29.05 -36.36
CA ARG A 597 1.92 -29.51 -35.01
C ARG A 597 1.26 -28.35 -34.26
N THR A 598 0.29 -28.66 -33.42
CA THR A 598 -0.45 -27.69 -32.60
C THR A 598 0.42 -27.12 -31.47
N PRO A 599 0.15 -25.89 -30.98
CA PRO A 599 0.90 -25.28 -29.86
C PRO A 599 0.75 -26.01 -28.51
N GLN A 600 -0.09 -27.05 -28.46
CA GLN A 600 -0.41 -27.80 -27.24
C GLN A 600 0.37 -29.13 -27.12
N GLU A 601 1.25 -29.44 -28.08
CA GLU A 601 2.13 -30.61 -28.05
C GLU A 601 3.63 -30.25 -27.93
N ALA A 602 3.96 -28.97 -27.69
CA ALA A 602 5.35 -28.50 -27.53
C ALA A 602 5.73 -28.12 -26.08
N LEU A 603 4.94 -28.56 -25.08
CA LEU A 603 5.18 -28.28 -23.66
C LEU A 603 5.35 -29.53 -22.78
N ALA A 604 5.48 -30.72 -23.40
CA ALA A 604 5.59 -31.98 -22.67
C ALA A 604 7.02 -32.53 -22.50
N ASP A 605 8.04 -31.92 -23.10
CA ASP A 605 9.43 -32.41 -23.00
C ASP A 605 10.44 -31.26 -22.81
N VAL A 606 10.36 -30.54 -21.69
CA VAL A 606 11.51 -29.76 -21.19
C VAL A 606 12.14 -30.55 -20.04
N PRO A 607 13.37 -31.07 -20.21
CA PRO A 607 14.08 -31.72 -19.12
C PRO A 607 14.38 -30.68 -18.03
N LEU A 608 14.03 -31.00 -16.78
CA LEU A 608 14.40 -30.21 -15.59
C LEU A 608 15.91 -30.33 -15.30
N THR A 609 16.76 -29.86 -16.20
CA THR A 609 18.22 -29.95 -16.04
C THR A 609 18.98 -28.63 -16.09
N GLU A 610 18.34 -27.46 -16.17
CA GLU A 610 19.08 -26.20 -16.03
C GLU A 610 18.43 -25.22 -15.04
N PRO A 611 19.16 -24.77 -14.00
CA PRO A 611 18.69 -23.71 -13.10
C PRO A 611 18.88 -22.34 -13.76
N VAL A 612 17.80 -21.56 -13.86
CA VAL A 612 17.87 -20.13 -14.23
C VAL A 612 18.12 -19.32 -12.95
N LEU A 613 19.34 -18.79 -12.79
CA LEU A 613 19.70 -17.90 -11.69
C LEU A 613 19.44 -16.43 -12.08
N HIS A 614 18.80 -15.67 -11.19
CA HIS A 614 18.64 -14.23 -11.31
C HIS A 614 19.96 -13.53 -10.93
N ARG A 615 20.33 -12.49 -11.70
CA ARG A 615 21.47 -11.56 -11.58
C ARG A 615 22.45 -11.75 -10.40
N GLN A 616 23.74 -11.92 -10.74
CA GLN A 616 24.86 -11.95 -9.79
C GLN A 616 25.48 -10.54 -9.65
N GLU A 617 25.48 -9.95 -8.45
CA GLU A 617 26.30 -8.78 -8.11
C GLU A 617 27.43 -9.20 -7.16
N TRP A 618 28.66 -8.79 -7.47
CA TRP A 618 29.87 -9.15 -6.73
C TRP A 618 30.22 -8.03 -5.74
N ILE A 619 30.17 -8.33 -4.44
CA ILE A 619 30.57 -7.41 -3.37
C ILE A 619 31.77 -8.03 -2.65
N PRO A 620 32.97 -7.44 -2.71
CA PRO A 620 34.10 -7.90 -1.91
C PRO A 620 33.79 -7.71 -0.43
N ALA A 621 33.73 -8.82 0.33
CA ALA A 621 33.56 -8.80 1.77
C ALA A 621 34.88 -9.22 2.43
N PRO A 622 35.52 -8.38 3.27
CA PRO A 622 36.70 -8.81 4.01
C PRO A 622 36.32 -9.96 4.96
N LEU A 623 37.17 -10.99 5.02
CA LEU A 623 36.98 -12.09 5.98
C LEU A 623 36.99 -11.53 7.41
N PRO A 624 35.98 -11.84 8.23
CA PRO A 624 35.87 -11.29 9.58
C PRO A 624 37.06 -11.75 10.43
N ALA A 625 37.71 -10.78 11.10
CA ALA A 625 38.66 -11.06 12.15
C ALA A 625 37.96 -11.80 13.30
N ALA A 626 38.59 -12.87 13.78
CA ALA A 626 38.06 -13.86 14.71
C ALA A 626 37.33 -13.24 15.92
N ALA A 627 36.02 -13.47 15.98
CA ALA A 627 35.21 -13.39 17.19
C ALA A 627 34.94 -14.83 17.68
N PRO A 628 34.76 -15.08 18.99
CA PRO A 628 34.69 -16.43 19.54
C PRO A 628 33.52 -17.23 18.94
N ALA A 629 33.84 -18.45 18.52
CA ALA A 629 33.09 -19.29 17.62
C ALA A 629 31.59 -19.47 17.98
N PRO A 630 30.66 -19.34 17.02
CA PRO A 630 29.39 -20.05 17.11
C PRO A 630 29.66 -21.55 16.96
N THR A 631 29.13 -22.36 17.85
CA THR A 631 29.18 -23.84 17.85
C THR A 631 28.41 -24.49 16.70
N ALA A 632 28.05 -23.73 15.66
CA ALA A 632 27.37 -24.25 14.49
C ALA A 632 28.42 -24.86 13.53
N PRO A 633 28.28 -26.15 13.17
CA PRO A 633 29.19 -26.77 12.24
C PRO A 633 29.10 -26.11 10.86
N VAL A 634 30.27 -25.98 10.22
CA VAL A 634 30.45 -25.32 8.93
C VAL A 634 30.77 -26.37 7.88
N LEU A 635 29.94 -26.46 6.86
CA LEU A 635 30.10 -27.38 5.76
C LEU A 635 30.65 -26.63 4.53
N VAL A 636 31.88 -26.89 4.12
CA VAL A 636 32.60 -26.06 3.13
C VAL A 636 32.85 -26.84 1.84
N HIS A 637 32.34 -26.34 0.71
CA HIS A 637 32.78 -26.76 -0.61
C HIS A 637 34.00 -25.94 -1.02
N ASP A 638 35.17 -26.57 -0.98
CA ASP A 638 36.45 -25.97 -1.35
C ASP A 638 37.35 -27.04 -1.99
N PRO A 639 37.40 -27.10 -3.33
CA PRO A 639 38.15 -28.11 -4.05
C PRO A 639 39.66 -28.08 -3.72
N ALA A 640 40.23 -26.88 -3.54
CA ALA A 640 41.65 -26.70 -3.27
C ALA A 640 42.03 -26.89 -1.78
N GLY A 641 41.08 -26.69 -0.86
CA GLY A 641 41.19 -27.05 0.56
C GLY A 641 41.82 -26.00 1.48
N ASP A 642 42.33 -24.91 0.93
CA ASP A 642 42.93 -23.76 1.63
C ASP A 642 41.90 -22.93 2.41
N LEU A 643 40.69 -22.72 1.88
CA LEU A 643 39.61 -22.03 2.58
C LEU A 643 39.10 -22.86 3.76
N ALA A 644 38.93 -24.17 3.56
CA ALA A 644 38.54 -25.07 4.64
C ALA A 644 39.59 -25.09 5.76
N ALA A 645 40.89 -25.08 5.41
CA ALA A 645 41.98 -24.99 6.37
C ALA A 645 42.01 -23.65 7.12
N ALA A 646 41.76 -22.53 6.42
CA ALA A 646 41.72 -21.20 7.02
C ALA A 646 40.56 -21.06 8.02
N LEU A 647 39.37 -21.57 7.69
CA LEU A 647 38.21 -21.58 8.58
C LEU A 647 38.41 -22.51 9.78
N ALA A 648 39.03 -23.68 9.59
CA ALA A 648 39.35 -24.58 10.69
C ALA A 648 40.36 -23.93 11.68
N ALA A 649 41.31 -23.15 11.16
CA ALA A 649 42.30 -22.44 11.98
C ALA A 649 41.68 -21.35 12.89
N THR A 650 40.45 -20.90 12.62
CA THR A 650 39.71 -20.00 13.52
C THR A 650 38.96 -20.72 14.63
N GLY A 651 39.10 -22.05 14.75
CA GLY A 651 38.44 -22.86 15.78
C GLY A 651 37.00 -23.26 15.45
N LEU A 652 36.58 -23.14 14.19
CA LEU A 652 35.26 -23.59 13.73
C LEU A 652 35.27 -25.10 13.46
N ASP A 653 34.13 -25.77 13.67
CA ASP A 653 33.94 -27.18 13.35
C ASP A 653 33.65 -27.34 11.84
N VAL A 654 34.70 -27.55 11.05
CA VAL A 654 34.66 -27.49 9.58
C VAL A 654 34.64 -28.88 8.95
N HIS A 655 33.61 -29.16 8.17
CA HIS A 655 33.45 -30.37 7.37
C HIS A 655 33.56 -30.04 5.88
N ARG A 656 34.37 -30.77 5.11
CA ARG A 656 34.50 -30.53 3.67
C ARG A 656 33.44 -31.29 2.87
N LEU A 657 32.76 -30.58 1.97
CA LEU A 657 31.91 -31.16 0.94
C LEU A 657 32.78 -31.65 -0.22
N GLY A 658 33.02 -32.96 -0.26
CA GLY A 658 33.49 -33.65 -1.46
C GLY A 658 32.38 -33.78 -2.50
N GLY A 659 32.70 -34.39 -3.65
CA GLY A 659 31.69 -34.69 -4.69
C GLY A 659 30.60 -35.69 -4.26
N ASP A 660 30.65 -36.21 -3.03
CA ASP A 660 29.67 -37.11 -2.43
C ASP A 660 28.96 -36.50 -1.19
N ARG A 661 27.80 -37.05 -0.82
CA ARG A 661 26.89 -36.51 0.22
C ARG A 661 27.33 -36.81 1.66
N THR A 662 28.44 -37.51 1.82
CA THR A 662 28.88 -38.22 3.03
C THR A 662 29.13 -37.28 4.21
N ALA A 663 29.69 -36.09 3.95
CA ALA A 663 29.93 -35.08 4.98
C ALA A 663 28.63 -34.46 5.52
N ALA A 664 27.63 -34.24 4.66
CA ALA A 664 26.33 -33.73 5.07
C ALA A 664 25.54 -34.78 5.87
N GLU A 665 25.68 -36.06 5.52
CA GLU A 665 25.05 -37.19 6.24
C GLU A 665 25.65 -37.37 7.63
N ALA A 666 26.99 -37.36 7.75
CA ALA A 666 27.67 -37.40 9.03
C ALA A 666 27.27 -36.23 9.93
N LEU A 667 27.15 -35.03 9.35
CA LEU A 667 26.74 -33.84 10.10
C LEU A 667 25.28 -33.91 10.57
N ARG A 668 24.38 -34.44 9.73
CA ARG A 668 22.99 -34.66 10.14
C ARG A 668 22.89 -35.61 11.33
N ALA A 669 23.73 -36.65 11.38
CA ALA A 669 23.75 -37.62 12.48
C ALA A 669 24.18 -37.02 13.83
N THR A 670 24.87 -35.86 13.84
CA THR A 670 25.23 -35.15 15.08
C THR A 670 24.04 -34.43 15.74
N GLY A 671 22.92 -34.28 15.04
CA GLY A 671 21.73 -33.59 15.55
C GLY A 671 21.81 -32.05 15.55
N ALA A 672 22.81 -31.46 14.89
CA ALA A 672 22.96 -30.02 14.76
C ALA A 672 21.68 -29.36 14.18
N GLN A 673 21.14 -28.34 14.86
CA GLN A 673 19.91 -27.64 14.44
C GLN A 673 20.18 -26.56 13.39
N VAL A 674 21.38 -25.97 13.42
CA VAL A 674 21.83 -24.90 12.53
C VAL A 674 23.13 -25.33 11.87
N VAL A 675 23.19 -25.26 10.54
CA VAL A 675 24.38 -25.59 9.75
C VAL A 675 24.69 -24.44 8.81
N THR A 676 25.94 -23.98 8.81
CA THR A 676 26.41 -22.99 7.83
C THR A 676 27.09 -23.70 6.67
N VAL A 677 26.62 -23.49 5.46
CA VAL A 677 27.22 -24.06 4.25
C VAL A 677 27.99 -22.96 3.51
N VAL A 678 29.29 -23.14 3.30
CA VAL A 678 30.14 -22.18 2.58
C VAL A 678 30.55 -22.78 1.24
N LEU A 679 30.27 -22.08 0.14
CA LEU A 679 30.65 -22.50 -1.20
C LEU A 679 31.74 -21.60 -1.74
N ARG A 680 32.90 -22.15 -2.08
CA ARG A 680 33.90 -21.42 -2.85
C ARG A 680 33.50 -21.44 -4.32
N LEU A 681 33.32 -20.27 -4.91
CA LEU A 681 33.08 -20.08 -6.33
C LEU A 681 34.39 -19.69 -7.01
N THR A 682 34.70 -20.35 -8.12
CA THR A 682 35.84 -19.98 -8.96
C THR A 682 35.44 -18.80 -9.84
N PRO A 683 36.21 -17.69 -9.87
CA PRO A 683 35.95 -16.60 -10.81
C PRO A 683 36.11 -17.12 -12.26
N PRO A 684 35.32 -16.60 -13.21
CA PRO A 684 35.49 -16.93 -14.62
C PRO A 684 36.92 -16.61 -15.08
N ALA A 685 37.52 -17.49 -15.89
CA ALA A 685 38.82 -17.23 -16.50
C ALA A 685 38.78 -15.94 -17.34
N ASP A 686 39.93 -15.24 -17.43
CA ASP A 686 40.04 -13.98 -18.16
C ASP A 686 39.44 -14.07 -19.57
N GLY A 687 38.36 -13.32 -19.80
CA GLY A 687 37.64 -13.27 -21.08
C GLY A 687 36.38 -14.12 -21.19
N ALA A 688 36.03 -14.92 -20.18
CA ALA A 688 34.73 -15.58 -20.11
C ALA A 688 33.63 -14.62 -19.60
N PRO A 689 32.38 -14.72 -20.07
CA PRO A 689 31.29 -13.87 -19.59
C PRO A 689 31.09 -14.07 -18.08
N ALA A 690 30.76 -12.99 -17.36
CA ALA A 690 30.49 -12.99 -15.91
C ALA A 690 29.32 -13.91 -15.48
N THR A 691 28.69 -14.60 -16.44
CA THR A 691 27.59 -15.57 -16.27
C THR A 691 28.07 -17.02 -16.27
N ALA A 692 29.37 -17.31 -16.32
CA ALA A 692 29.87 -18.69 -16.21
C ALA A 692 29.67 -19.18 -14.76
N VAL A 693 28.64 -20.01 -14.56
CA VAL A 693 28.27 -20.57 -13.26
C VAL A 693 29.24 -21.69 -12.90
N ASP A 694 29.80 -21.66 -11.68
CA ASP A 694 30.57 -22.78 -11.11
C ASP A 694 29.59 -23.93 -10.76
N LEU A 695 29.21 -24.70 -11.79
CA LEU A 695 28.23 -25.78 -11.72
C LEU A 695 28.61 -26.81 -10.64
N ALA A 696 29.90 -27.06 -10.42
CA ALA A 696 30.37 -28.01 -9.42
C ALA A 696 30.02 -27.54 -7.99
N ALA A 697 30.24 -26.26 -7.69
CA ALA A 697 29.89 -25.69 -6.38
C ALA A 697 28.37 -25.69 -6.15
N PHE A 698 27.59 -25.43 -7.20
CA PHE A 698 26.13 -25.44 -7.11
C PHE A 698 25.55 -26.86 -6.94
N GLU A 699 26.12 -27.85 -7.62
CA GLU A 699 25.73 -29.25 -7.45
C GLU A 699 26.08 -29.77 -6.06
N ALA A 700 27.24 -29.39 -5.51
CA ALA A 700 27.63 -29.71 -4.14
C ALA A 700 26.65 -29.11 -3.12
N ALA A 701 26.25 -27.85 -3.32
CA ALA A 701 25.24 -27.19 -2.49
C ALA A 701 23.90 -27.92 -2.54
N ARG A 702 23.41 -28.23 -3.74
CA ARG A 702 22.15 -28.96 -3.94
C ARG A 702 22.18 -30.33 -3.27
N ALA A 703 23.31 -31.05 -3.36
CA ALA A 703 23.49 -32.35 -2.74
C ALA A 703 23.49 -32.26 -1.20
N ALA A 704 24.16 -31.26 -0.63
CA ALA A 704 24.18 -31.02 0.82
C ALA A 704 22.80 -30.63 1.36
N LEU A 705 22.13 -29.67 0.73
CA LEU A 705 20.80 -29.20 1.11
C LEU A 705 19.75 -30.32 1.03
N ALA A 706 19.91 -31.27 0.09
CA ALA A 706 19.02 -32.41 -0.02
C ALA A 706 19.07 -33.34 1.20
N VAL A 707 20.22 -33.43 1.87
CA VAL A 707 20.40 -34.23 3.09
C VAL A 707 19.97 -33.44 4.33
N LEU A 708 20.24 -32.14 4.39
CA LEU A 708 20.04 -31.31 5.58
C LEU A 708 18.62 -30.66 5.68
N ARG A 709 17.63 -31.15 4.91
CA ARG A 709 16.29 -30.52 4.71
C ARG A 709 15.48 -30.22 5.98
N THR A 710 15.84 -30.80 7.12
CA THR A 710 15.13 -30.62 8.40
C THR A 710 15.83 -29.64 9.35
N GLN A 711 16.91 -28.99 8.93
CA GLN A 711 17.74 -28.08 9.74
C GLN A 711 17.62 -26.63 9.23
N GLN A 712 17.90 -25.64 10.08
CA GLN A 712 18.05 -24.24 9.65
C GLN A 712 19.41 -24.05 8.98
N LEU A 713 19.42 -23.44 7.79
CA LEU A 713 20.58 -23.40 6.90
C LEU A 713 20.96 -21.96 6.58
N THR A 714 22.24 -21.65 6.77
CA THR A 714 22.85 -20.39 6.31
C THR A 714 23.78 -20.72 5.16
N LEU A 715 23.50 -20.26 3.94
CA LEU A 715 24.35 -20.48 2.77
C LEU A 715 25.20 -19.24 2.49
N LEU A 716 26.51 -19.40 2.41
CA LEU A 716 27.47 -18.33 2.12
C LEU A 716 28.26 -18.72 0.87
N ALA A 717 28.15 -17.94 -0.21
CA ALA A 717 29.00 -18.10 -1.38
C ALA A 717 30.17 -17.12 -1.27
N VAL A 718 31.40 -17.64 -1.36
CA VAL A 718 32.63 -16.86 -1.24
C VAL A 718 33.51 -17.08 -2.46
N THR A 719 34.20 -16.04 -2.88
CA THR A 719 35.01 -16.06 -4.10
C THR A 719 36.42 -15.63 -3.76
N ALA A 720 37.43 -16.24 -4.39
CA ALA A 720 38.79 -15.75 -4.21
C ALA A 720 38.89 -14.31 -4.76
N ASP A 721 39.63 -13.44 -4.07
CA ASP A 721 39.98 -12.14 -4.63
C ASP A 721 40.67 -12.34 -5.99
N PRO A 722 40.29 -11.59 -7.04
CA PRO A 722 41.01 -11.65 -8.29
C PRO A 722 42.47 -11.28 -8.03
N PRO A 723 43.45 -11.95 -8.67
CA PRO A 723 44.85 -11.59 -8.51
C PRO A 723 45.03 -10.09 -8.85
N GLU A 724 45.76 -9.36 -8.00
CA GLU A 724 46.03 -7.95 -8.23
C GLU A 724 46.48 -7.73 -9.68
N PRO A 725 45.88 -6.76 -10.41
CA PRO A 725 46.31 -6.48 -11.76
C PRO A 725 47.79 -6.10 -11.74
N THR A 726 48.61 -6.93 -12.36
CA THR A 726 50.03 -6.66 -12.57
C THR A 726 50.17 -5.28 -13.20
N ARG A 727 50.80 -4.35 -12.48
CA ARG A 727 51.06 -2.99 -13.01
C ARG A 727 51.79 -3.14 -14.35
N PRO A 728 51.30 -2.53 -15.44
CA PRO A 728 52.03 -2.56 -16.69
C PRO A 728 53.37 -1.84 -16.48
N GLU A 729 54.46 -2.56 -16.79
CA GLU A 729 55.81 -2.01 -16.81
C GLU A 729 55.82 -0.73 -17.65
N ARG A 730 56.50 0.30 -17.13
CA ARG A 730 56.79 1.52 -17.90
C ARG A 730 57.61 1.13 -19.13
N SER A 731 56.95 0.98 -20.28
CA SER A 731 57.66 0.89 -21.55
C SER A 731 58.33 2.25 -21.81
N SER A 732 59.65 2.22 -21.82
CA SER A 732 60.57 3.28 -22.26
C SER A 732 60.11 3.96 -23.55
N ARG A 733 59.88 5.28 -23.51
CA ARG A 733 59.98 6.10 -24.71
C ARG A 733 61.46 6.42 -24.98
N PRO A 734 61.92 6.37 -26.24
CA PRO A 734 63.32 6.55 -26.58
C PRO A 734 63.74 8.01 -26.47
N SER A 735 64.99 8.22 -26.07
CA SER A 735 65.67 9.50 -26.04
C SER A 735 65.82 10.08 -27.45
N VAL A 736 65.25 11.26 -27.71
CA VAL A 736 65.64 12.10 -28.86
C VAL A 736 66.03 13.48 -28.33
N ARG A 737 67.22 13.91 -28.78
CA ARG A 737 67.97 15.09 -28.36
C ARG A 737 67.20 16.40 -28.56
N ARG A 738 67.45 17.34 -27.64
CA ARG A 738 67.19 18.77 -27.80
C ARG A 738 68.14 19.39 -28.85
N THR A 739 67.57 20.16 -29.76
CA THR A 739 68.19 21.34 -30.39
C THR A 739 67.19 22.50 -30.27
N PRO A 740 67.60 23.72 -29.89
CA PRO A 740 66.69 24.82 -29.60
C PRO A 740 66.49 25.74 -30.81
N GLY A 741 65.29 26.30 -30.97
CA GLY A 741 65.05 27.37 -31.94
C GLY A 741 63.60 27.84 -32.02
N SER A 742 63.21 28.73 -31.10
CA SER A 742 62.38 29.95 -31.28
C SER A 742 61.01 29.88 -32.03
N PRO A 743 60.17 30.95 -32.04
CA PRO A 743 58.83 30.87 -31.45
C PRO A 743 57.71 31.20 -32.45
N ALA A 744 56.46 31.13 -31.99
CA ALA A 744 55.40 32.14 -32.15
C ALA A 744 54.01 31.59 -32.51
N ALA A 745 53.02 32.39 -32.02
CA ALA A 745 51.63 32.53 -32.45
C ALA A 745 50.67 31.41 -32.04
N ARG A 746 49.83 31.64 -31.02
CA ARG A 746 48.50 32.30 -31.11
C ARG A 746 47.52 31.51 -31.99
N CYS A 747 46.56 30.83 -31.37
CA CYS A 747 45.24 31.36 -31.07
C CYS A 747 44.62 30.58 -29.91
#